data_AF-A0A4D5RY12-F1
#
_entry.id   AF-A0A4D5RY12-F1
#
_cell.length_a   1.000
_cell.length_b   1.000
_cell.length_c   1.000
_cell.angle_alpha   90.00
_cell.angle_beta   90.00
_cell.angle_gamma   90.00
#
_symmetry.space_group_name_H-M   'P 1'
#
loop_
_entity.id
_entity.type
_entity.pdbx_description
1 polymer ?
#
loop_
_entity_poly.entity_id
_entity_poly.type
_entity_poly.pdbx_seq_one_letter_code
_entity_poly.pdbx_strand_id
1 'polypeptide(L)'
;MCFKFYKDAIMFVLLLFAVASVGMVFTLYLYIKRHVSLRETIIRALDIVTIAVPPALPAAMTVATVYAQNRLKRANIFCISPHRINVGGKLKLVCFDKTGTLTEEGLDLWGILPVHNRFFMAPVGDPTQLPARSPLLVSMATCHTLTTVDGKLVGDPVDLSMFRATKWDIEEPAAASNRYDVLTPTVVKPPPARKARLAFLHQTPLVFIPPQLLTEPIGRGPAAQATDVTTRPGDSEDVEIEEVPYEVGIVRQFPFTSTLQRMSVVCRTLGRRYMDLYAKGAPEMIHSLCDPTTVPENYFDVLRGYTLQGFRVMALAYRPLEKKLTWHHVQRVGRDQVECNLTFLGFLIMQNMLKLESTPVIHTLHNACIRCLMVTGDNLWTAISVARDCDMIASTVRVVVIKASINPGSSMATLEFEEACRADEINSSKSFRADKYIEMEENSNFQFAVDGRSFAIIRHHFPDIFEKLLVRGTVFARMLPDQKMQLVQHLQQLGYVVGMCGDGANDCGALKAADVGISLSEAESSVAAPFTSKVPNIQCVPTVIREGRCALATSFSMFKFISLYSLIQFLSVMLLYYVQTNFSDGMFLYVDLFVITTLAVTMSYAEPCTELVAGRPQSSLVSQSNITSLLLQLIIVTVGQVGMLKYLQSQSWYTRPNHDPEEDVYNYWDTATLFFVSCYQYLIMAVVFSTGPPFQKPLWSNFWFLGNLVVLFCFTTFLLFQAFPSVKGFFDMVRWRSEEKIHFRMTILMVCGLSWIFSHVVEEYVINSAMLKRAYRALVPKPAPKNRYKVVELEIIQDPSWLAPKTTMLKHFDDFPKS
;
A
#
# COMPACT_ATOMS: atom_id res chain seq x y z
N MET A 1 -1.86 11.32 -15.67
CA MET A 1 -2.81 10.20 -15.93
C MET A 1 -4.29 10.58 -15.87
N CYS A 2 -4.76 11.40 -14.90
CA CYS A 2 -6.14 11.94 -14.90
C CYS A 2 -6.49 12.64 -16.23
N PHE A 3 -5.51 13.37 -16.79
CA PHE A 3 -5.60 14.00 -18.11
C PHE A 3 -5.95 13.04 -19.26
N LYS A 4 -5.52 11.77 -19.22
CA LYS A 4 -5.82 10.81 -20.27
C LYS A 4 -7.27 10.35 -20.23
N PHE A 5 -7.80 10.10 -19.02
CA PHE A 5 -9.19 9.69 -18.85
C PHE A 5 -10.16 10.82 -19.22
N TYR A 6 -9.84 12.05 -18.83
CA TYR A 6 -10.60 13.24 -19.25
C TYR A 6 -10.50 13.48 -20.76
N LYS A 7 -9.31 13.34 -21.35
CA LYS A 7 -9.12 13.41 -22.81
C LYS A 7 -9.93 12.34 -23.55
N ASP A 8 -9.96 11.12 -23.03
CA ASP A 8 -10.77 10.04 -23.58
C ASP A 8 -12.27 10.37 -23.51
N ALA A 9 -12.73 10.98 -22.41
CA ALA A 9 -14.12 11.43 -22.28
C ALA A 9 -14.46 12.54 -23.30
N ILE A 10 -13.59 13.52 -23.50
CA ILE A 10 -13.77 14.56 -24.53
C ILE A 10 -13.81 13.95 -25.94
N MET A 11 -12.88 13.05 -26.27
CA MET A 11 -12.89 12.37 -27.57
C MET A 11 -14.20 11.61 -27.79
N PHE A 12 -14.74 11.02 -26.74
CA PHE A 12 -16.02 10.34 -26.82
C PHE A 12 -17.21 11.31 -26.99
N VAL A 13 -17.21 12.45 -26.30
CA VAL A 13 -18.22 13.51 -26.53
C VAL A 13 -18.17 14.00 -27.97
N LEU A 14 -16.98 14.17 -28.55
CA LEU A 14 -16.82 14.52 -29.96
C LEU A 14 -17.36 13.44 -30.90
N LEU A 15 -17.20 12.16 -30.55
CA LEU A 15 -17.80 11.04 -31.29
C LEU A 15 -19.34 11.10 -31.25
N LEU A 16 -19.93 11.34 -30.08
CA LEU A 16 -21.39 11.50 -29.96
C LEU A 16 -21.89 12.71 -30.77
N PHE A 17 -21.16 13.82 -30.75
CA PHE A 17 -21.47 14.99 -31.55
C PHE A 17 -21.45 14.70 -33.06
N ALA A 18 -20.50 13.88 -33.53
CA ALA A 18 -20.45 13.45 -34.93
C ALA A 18 -21.68 12.61 -35.31
N VAL A 19 -22.10 11.68 -34.45
CA VAL A 19 -23.34 10.90 -34.64
C VAL A 19 -24.57 11.82 -34.65
N ALA A 20 -24.65 12.78 -33.73
CA ALA A 20 -25.72 13.76 -33.66
C ALA A 20 -25.79 14.63 -34.93
N SER A 21 -24.63 15.02 -35.48
CA SER A 21 -24.54 15.81 -36.71
C SER A 21 -25.15 15.07 -37.91
N VAL A 22 -24.95 13.74 -38.00
CA VAL A 22 -25.59 12.91 -39.04
C VAL A 22 -27.11 12.89 -38.85
N GLY A 23 -27.59 12.72 -37.61
CA GLY A 23 -29.02 12.78 -37.30
C GLY A 23 -29.65 14.15 -37.59
N MET A 24 -28.90 15.23 -37.34
CA MET A 24 -29.30 16.60 -37.64
C MET A 24 -29.50 16.80 -39.15
N VAL A 25 -28.55 16.36 -39.98
CA VAL A 25 -28.65 16.44 -41.45
C VAL A 25 -29.85 15.61 -41.95
N PHE A 26 -30.04 14.41 -41.40
CA PHE A 26 -31.18 13.56 -41.75
C PHE A 26 -32.52 14.22 -41.41
N THR A 27 -32.62 14.85 -40.24
CA THR A 27 -33.84 15.55 -39.81
C THR A 27 -34.10 16.78 -40.67
N LEU A 28 -33.06 17.56 -40.98
CA LEU A 28 -33.17 18.70 -41.88
C LEU A 28 -33.71 18.28 -43.25
N TYR A 29 -33.18 17.18 -43.81
CA TYR A 29 -33.68 16.61 -45.06
C TYR A 29 -35.17 16.21 -44.98
N LEU A 30 -35.57 15.52 -43.91
CA LEU A 30 -36.96 15.09 -43.73
C LEU A 30 -37.93 16.27 -43.61
N TYR A 31 -37.58 17.31 -42.84
CA TYR A 31 -38.45 18.46 -42.59
C TYR A 31 -38.53 19.39 -43.80
N ILE A 32 -37.44 19.58 -44.55
CA ILE A 32 -37.45 20.31 -45.82
C ILE A 32 -38.36 19.60 -46.83
N LYS A 33 -38.25 18.28 -46.96
CA LYS A 33 -39.11 17.49 -47.87
C LYS A 33 -40.60 17.57 -47.50
N ARG A 34 -40.91 17.84 -46.23
CA ARG A 34 -42.27 17.95 -45.70
C ARG A 34 -42.83 19.37 -45.72
N HIS A 35 -42.07 20.36 -46.22
CA HIS A 35 -42.48 21.77 -46.27
C HIS A 35 -42.90 22.36 -44.91
N VAL A 36 -42.24 21.93 -43.82
CA VAL A 36 -42.45 22.45 -42.46
C VAL A 36 -41.80 23.83 -42.31
N SER A 37 -42.28 24.65 -41.38
CA SER A 37 -41.74 25.99 -41.13
C SER A 37 -40.23 25.98 -40.82
N LEU A 38 -39.51 27.01 -41.29
CA LEU A 38 -38.06 27.14 -41.06
C LEU A 38 -37.73 27.23 -39.57
N ARG A 39 -38.55 27.94 -38.79
CA ARG A 39 -38.38 28.10 -37.34
C ARG A 39 -38.41 26.75 -36.64
N GLU A 40 -39.43 25.94 -36.91
CA GLU A 40 -39.58 24.63 -36.30
C GLU A 40 -38.47 23.66 -36.74
N THR A 41 -38.11 23.71 -38.03
CA THR A 41 -37.01 22.89 -38.57
C THR A 41 -35.69 23.17 -37.85
N ILE A 42 -35.36 24.44 -37.57
CA ILE A 42 -34.14 24.83 -36.85
C ILE A 42 -34.18 24.36 -35.39
N ILE A 43 -35.29 24.58 -34.68
CA ILE A 43 -35.44 24.15 -33.27
C ILE A 43 -35.28 22.63 -33.18
N ARG A 44 -36.00 21.87 -34.00
CA ARG A 44 -35.96 20.40 -34.01
C ARG A 44 -34.58 19.85 -34.38
N ALA A 45 -33.84 20.54 -35.26
CA ALA A 45 -32.48 20.16 -35.61
C ALA A 45 -31.49 20.38 -34.45
N LEU A 46 -31.65 21.46 -33.67
CA LEU A 46 -30.82 21.74 -32.49
C LEU A 46 -31.14 20.80 -31.32
N ASP A 47 -32.41 20.46 -31.12
CA ASP A 47 -32.86 19.53 -30.06
C ASP A 47 -32.09 18.21 -30.11
N ILE A 48 -31.86 17.67 -31.32
CA ILE A 48 -31.15 16.40 -31.55
C ILE A 48 -29.74 16.41 -30.98
N VAL A 49 -29.03 17.53 -31.13
CA VAL A 49 -27.68 17.68 -30.60
C VAL A 49 -27.71 17.69 -29.07
N THR A 50 -28.67 18.39 -28.48
CA THR A 50 -28.83 18.45 -27.01
C THR A 50 -29.21 17.11 -26.39
N ILE A 51 -30.00 16.28 -27.11
CA ILE A 51 -30.38 14.93 -26.66
C ILE A 51 -29.20 13.96 -26.77
N ALA A 52 -28.43 14.03 -27.84
CA ALA A 52 -27.34 13.09 -28.09
C ALA A 52 -26.15 13.26 -27.14
N VAL A 53 -25.88 14.49 -26.68
CA VAL A 53 -24.73 14.83 -25.82
C VAL A 53 -25.19 15.07 -24.38
N PRO A 54 -25.04 14.09 -23.47
CA PRO A 54 -25.57 14.17 -22.11
C PRO A 54 -24.75 15.14 -21.23
N PRO A 55 -25.34 16.24 -20.71
CA PRO A 55 -24.63 17.20 -19.87
C PRO A 55 -24.23 16.61 -18.51
N ALA A 56 -24.95 15.58 -18.04
CA ALA A 56 -24.71 14.92 -16.76
C ALA A 56 -23.47 14.01 -16.74
N LEU A 57 -22.84 13.75 -17.89
CA LEU A 57 -21.73 12.78 -18.00
C LEU A 57 -20.56 13.09 -17.05
N PRO A 58 -20.03 14.33 -16.95
CA PRO A 58 -18.94 14.63 -16.02
C PRO A 58 -19.34 14.50 -14.54
N ALA A 59 -20.57 14.90 -14.21
CA ALA A 59 -21.10 14.86 -12.85
C ALA A 59 -21.30 13.41 -12.36
N ALA A 60 -21.87 12.54 -13.19
CA ALA A 60 -22.08 11.15 -12.83
C ALA A 60 -20.77 10.39 -12.54
N MET A 61 -19.71 10.73 -13.26
CA MET A 61 -18.40 10.11 -13.04
C MET A 61 -17.75 10.51 -11.72
N THR A 62 -18.09 11.71 -11.19
CA THR A 62 -17.58 12.19 -9.91
C THR A 62 -18.33 11.56 -8.72
N VAL A 63 -19.62 11.24 -8.87
CA VAL A 63 -20.44 10.62 -7.81
C VAL A 63 -19.81 9.34 -7.25
N ALA A 64 -19.32 8.45 -8.12
CA ALA A 64 -18.67 7.21 -7.70
C ALA A 64 -17.43 7.45 -6.81
N THR A 65 -16.62 8.47 -7.13
CA THR A 65 -15.43 8.82 -6.35
C THR A 65 -15.78 9.44 -5.00
N VAL A 66 -16.88 10.21 -4.93
CA VAL A 66 -17.36 10.80 -3.67
C VAL A 66 -17.84 9.71 -2.71
N TYR A 67 -18.55 8.69 -3.19
CA TYR A 67 -18.95 7.57 -2.33
C TYR A 67 -17.75 6.74 -1.86
N ALA A 68 -16.78 6.48 -2.73
CA ALA A 68 -15.54 5.82 -2.33
C ALA A 68 -14.78 6.64 -1.27
N GLN A 69 -14.70 7.97 -1.43
CA GLN A 69 -14.08 8.86 -0.44
C GLN A 69 -14.79 8.77 0.93
N ASN A 70 -16.13 8.76 0.93
CA ASN A 70 -16.91 8.63 2.16
C ASN A 70 -16.69 7.27 2.86
N ARG A 71 -16.55 6.18 2.10
CA ARG A 71 -16.22 4.85 2.65
C ARG A 71 -14.80 4.79 3.21
N LEU A 72 -13.82 5.35 2.51
CA LEU A 72 -12.45 5.48 3.01
C LEU A 72 -12.42 6.29 4.32
N LYS A 73 -13.18 7.38 4.41
CA LYS A 73 -13.30 8.17 5.63
C LYS A 73 -13.86 7.35 6.80
N ARG A 74 -14.85 6.48 6.56
CA ARG A 74 -15.38 5.55 7.58
C ARG A 74 -14.34 4.50 8.01
N ALA A 75 -13.40 4.15 7.13
CA ALA A 75 -12.27 3.28 7.44
C ALA A 75 -11.06 4.05 8.04
N ASN A 76 -11.25 5.28 8.53
CA ASN A 76 -10.21 6.16 9.08
C ASN A 76 -9.08 6.52 8.09
N ILE A 77 -9.38 6.50 6.79
CA ILE A 77 -8.47 6.92 5.72
C ILE A 77 -9.03 8.20 5.08
N PHE A 78 -8.35 9.31 5.31
CA PHE A 78 -8.74 10.62 4.80
C PHE A 78 -8.11 10.83 3.43
N CYS A 79 -8.88 11.32 2.46
CA CYS A 79 -8.41 11.64 1.13
C CYS A 79 -8.67 13.11 0.83
N ILE A 80 -7.61 13.85 0.52
CA ILE A 80 -7.66 15.29 0.20
C ILE A 80 -7.96 15.50 -1.29
N SER A 81 -7.55 14.56 -2.15
CA SER A 81 -7.72 14.64 -3.61
C SER A 81 -8.51 13.44 -4.14
N PRO A 82 -9.84 13.56 -4.32
CA PRO A 82 -10.72 12.45 -4.73
C PRO A 82 -10.30 11.78 -6.04
N HIS A 83 -9.73 12.54 -6.98
CA HIS A 83 -9.24 12.00 -8.24
C HIS A 83 -8.13 10.94 -8.08
N ARG A 84 -7.37 10.97 -6.99
CA ARG A 84 -6.31 10.00 -6.69
C ARG A 84 -6.87 8.63 -6.31
N ILE A 85 -8.13 8.53 -5.89
CA ILE A 85 -8.81 7.25 -5.58
C ILE A 85 -8.81 6.34 -6.82
N ASN A 86 -9.22 6.87 -7.97
CA ASN A 86 -9.22 6.13 -9.24
C ASN A 86 -7.81 5.73 -9.71
N VAL A 87 -6.79 6.51 -9.35
CA VAL A 87 -5.38 6.19 -9.63
C VAL A 87 -4.91 5.03 -8.75
N GLY A 88 -5.35 4.97 -7.49
CA GLY A 88 -5.13 3.87 -6.56
C GLY A 88 -5.54 2.50 -7.13
N GLY A 89 -6.63 2.44 -7.89
CA GLY A 89 -7.07 1.21 -8.54
C GLY A 89 -6.13 0.69 -9.65
N LYS A 90 -5.21 1.52 -10.14
CA LYS A 90 -4.26 1.20 -11.23
C LYS A 90 -2.84 0.92 -10.75
N LEU A 91 -2.58 1.01 -9.45
CA LEU A 91 -1.27 0.76 -8.84
C LEU A 91 -0.68 -0.57 -9.30
N LYS A 92 0.62 -0.56 -9.56
CA LYS A 92 1.41 -1.76 -9.93
C LYS A 92 2.55 -2.02 -8.97
N LEU A 93 3.02 -0.97 -8.32
CA LEU A 93 4.18 -0.99 -7.48
C LEU A 93 3.91 -0.08 -6.30
N VAL A 94 4.25 -0.54 -5.10
CA VAL A 94 4.19 0.26 -3.87
C VAL A 94 5.57 0.24 -3.22
N CYS A 95 6.11 1.43 -2.99
CA CYS A 95 7.29 1.65 -2.18
C CYS A 95 6.85 1.83 -0.71
N PHE A 96 7.52 1.13 0.20
CA PHE A 96 7.29 1.21 1.63
C PHE A 96 8.55 1.74 2.32
N ASP A 97 8.38 2.70 3.23
CA ASP A 97 9.42 2.93 4.24
C ASP A 97 9.47 1.77 5.24
N LYS A 98 10.59 1.62 5.94
CA LYS A 98 10.81 0.52 6.89
C LYS A 98 10.45 0.92 8.32
N THR A 99 10.99 2.03 8.82
CA THR A 99 10.91 2.39 10.26
C THR A 99 9.59 3.10 10.49
N GLY A 100 8.79 2.68 11.47
CA GLY A 100 7.47 3.27 11.74
C GLY A 100 6.39 2.92 10.71
N THR A 101 6.76 2.48 9.49
CA THR A 101 5.84 1.96 8.49
C THR A 101 5.67 0.43 8.53
N LEU A 102 6.72 -0.36 8.22
CA LEU A 102 6.68 -1.83 8.25
C LEU A 102 7.01 -2.41 9.63
N THR A 103 7.88 -1.71 10.35
CA THR A 103 8.33 -2.03 11.70
C THR A 103 7.77 -1.03 12.70
N GLU A 104 7.71 -1.40 13.97
CA GLU A 104 7.34 -0.49 15.05
C GLU A 104 8.33 0.69 15.15
N GLU A 105 7.86 1.80 15.73
CA GLU A 105 8.74 2.94 16.05
C GLU A 105 9.60 2.60 17.27
N GLY A 106 10.88 2.31 17.03
CA GLY A 106 11.86 2.04 18.09
C GLY A 106 12.69 0.78 17.85
N LEU A 107 13.48 0.42 18.86
CA LEU A 107 14.33 -0.76 18.87
C LEU A 107 13.97 -1.57 20.11
N ASP A 108 13.59 -2.83 19.92
CA ASP A 108 13.30 -3.74 21.01
C ASP A 108 14.53 -4.55 21.38
N LEU A 109 14.71 -4.81 22.68
CA LEU A 109 15.76 -5.70 23.14
C LEU A 109 15.43 -7.15 22.73
N TRP A 110 16.25 -7.74 21.87
CA TRP A 110 16.18 -9.17 21.56
C TRP A 110 16.87 -10.01 22.63
N GLY A 111 18.02 -9.53 23.10
CA GLY A 111 18.75 -10.17 24.17
C GLY A 111 20.13 -9.56 24.42
N ILE A 112 20.82 -10.13 25.39
CA ILE A 112 22.18 -9.75 25.76
C ILE A 112 23.09 -10.97 25.56
N LEU A 113 24.30 -10.74 25.06
CA LEU A 113 25.33 -11.76 24.93
C LEU A 113 26.45 -11.48 25.93
N PRO A 114 26.42 -12.07 27.14
CA PRO A 114 27.43 -11.83 28.16
C PRO A 114 28.76 -12.51 27.77
N VAL A 115 29.86 -11.93 28.26
CA VAL A 115 31.20 -12.53 28.18
C VAL A 115 31.66 -12.97 29.55
N HIS A 116 32.20 -14.18 29.64
CA HIS A 116 32.86 -14.70 30.83
C HIS A 116 34.16 -15.40 30.42
N ASN A 117 35.28 -15.06 31.07
CA ASN A 117 36.61 -15.62 30.78
C ASN A 117 36.99 -15.65 29.29
N ARG A 118 36.72 -14.55 28.55
CA ARG A 118 36.94 -14.41 27.09
C ARG A 118 36.09 -15.31 26.18
N PHE A 119 35.04 -15.93 26.71
CA PHE A 119 34.08 -16.68 25.91
C PHE A 119 32.70 -16.01 25.96
N PHE A 120 32.03 -15.94 24.82
CA PHE A 120 30.61 -15.56 24.78
C PHE A 120 29.77 -16.67 25.41
N MET A 121 28.88 -16.27 26.30
CA MET A 121 27.89 -17.16 26.91
C MET A 121 26.67 -17.30 26.00
N ALA A 122 25.72 -18.16 26.39
CA ALA A 122 24.43 -18.25 25.72
C ALA A 122 23.69 -16.89 25.77
N PRO A 123 22.98 -16.50 24.70
CA PRO A 123 22.20 -15.28 24.68
C PRO A 123 21.10 -15.32 25.75
N VAL A 124 20.99 -14.23 26.51
CA VAL A 124 20.02 -14.05 27.58
C VAL A 124 18.93 -13.11 27.08
N GLY A 125 17.72 -13.62 26.88
CA GLY A 125 16.59 -12.81 26.38
C GLY A 125 16.05 -11.82 27.43
N ASP A 126 15.91 -12.25 28.68
CA ASP A 126 15.43 -11.39 29.78
C ASP A 126 16.61 -10.95 30.67
N PRO A 127 16.99 -9.65 30.68
CA PRO A 127 18.08 -9.12 31.51
C PRO A 127 17.90 -9.38 33.00
N THR A 128 16.66 -9.59 33.47
CA THR A 128 16.38 -9.85 34.88
C THR A 128 16.89 -11.22 35.36
N GLN A 129 17.26 -12.11 34.45
CA GLN A 129 17.91 -13.38 34.78
C GLN A 129 19.37 -13.20 35.22
N LEU A 130 20.00 -12.08 34.87
CA LEU A 130 21.37 -11.77 35.31
C LEU A 130 21.39 -11.36 36.80
N PRO A 131 22.48 -11.64 37.54
CA PRO A 131 22.63 -11.18 38.91
C PRO A 131 22.44 -9.66 39.03
N ALA A 132 21.73 -9.21 40.07
CA ALA A 132 21.42 -7.79 40.27
C ALA A 132 22.67 -6.90 40.34
N ARG A 133 23.76 -7.45 40.89
CA ARG A 133 25.05 -6.77 41.02
C ARG A 133 25.99 -7.02 39.84
N SER A 134 25.52 -7.64 38.75
CA SER A 134 26.37 -7.87 37.57
C SER A 134 26.71 -6.54 36.89
N PRO A 135 27.98 -6.30 36.54
CA PRO A 135 28.39 -5.07 35.84
C PRO A 135 27.62 -4.84 34.52
N LEU A 136 27.17 -5.91 33.88
CA LEU A 136 26.38 -5.87 32.65
C LEU A 136 24.98 -5.29 32.90
N LEU A 137 24.25 -5.79 33.90
CA LEU A 137 22.93 -5.25 34.23
C LEU A 137 23.01 -3.82 34.77
N VAL A 138 24.03 -3.51 35.58
CA VAL A 138 24.28 -2.15 36.07
C VAL A 138 24.56 -1.21 34.90
N SER A 139 25.40 -1.61 33.93
CA SER A 139 25.69 -0.75 32.77
C SER A 139 24.44 -0.44 31.95
N MET A 140 23.53 -1.40 31.76
CA MET A 140 22.23 -1.15 31.11
C MET A 140 21.35 -0.22 31.92
N ALA A 141 21.34 -0.33 33.24
CA ALA A 141 20.53 0.52 34.12
C ALA A 141 21.10 1.94 34.26
N THR A 142 22.41 2.16 34.11
CA THR A 142 23.05 3.47 34.37
C THR A 142 23.48 4.22 33.11
N CYS A 143 23.87 3.52 32.03
CA CYS A 143 24.38 4.16 30.81
C CYS A 143 23.24 4.73 29.97
N HIS A 144 22.57 5.77 30.44
CA HIS A 144 21.50 6.43 29.69
C HIS A 144 21.43 7.93 29.96
N THR A 145 20.71 8.66 29.12
CA THR A 145 20.36 10.08 29.35
C THR A 145 18.86 10.28 29.59
N LEU A 146 18.16 9.23 30.05
CA LEU A 146 16.74 9.30 30.41
C LEU A 146 16.48 10.27 31.56
N THR A 147 15.32 10.92 31.50
CA THR A 147 14.78 11.81 32.53
C THR A 147 13.30 11.53 32.76
N THR A 148 12.74 11.98 33.87
CA THR A 148 11.32 11.78 34.20
C THR A 148 10.56 13.10 34.07
N VAL A 149 9.65 13.18 33.11
CA VAL A 149 8.77 14.34 32.88
C VAL A 149 7.33 13.89 33.12
N ASP A 150 6.62 14.57 34.04
CA ASP A 150 5.24 14.24 34.43
C ASP A 150 5.03 12.76 34.85
N GLY A 151 6.03 12.20 35.54
CA GLY A 151 6.02 10.79 35.96
C GLY A 151 6.23 9.77 34.83
N LYS A 152 6.53 10.23 33.61
CA LYS A 152 6.89 9.37 32.48
C LYS A 152 8.37 9.49 32.15
N LEU A 153 9.00 8.34 31.92
CA LEU A 153 10.36 8.24 31.39
C LEU A 153 10.42 8.78 29.96
N VAL A 154 11.28 9.76 29.72
CA VAL A 154 11.52 10.41 28.43
C VAL A 154 13.02 10.36 28.10
N GLY A 155 13.35 10.05 26.85
CA GLY A 155 14.72 10.06 26.33
C GLY A 155 14.82 9.31 25.01
N ASP A 156 16.04 8.94 24.61
CA ASP A 156 16.26 8.19 23.37
C ASP A 156 15.52 6.83 23.41
N PRO A 157 14.85 6.40 22.33
CA PRO A 157 14.13 5.13 22.29
C PRO A 157 14.99 3.90 22.63
N VAL A 158 16.27 3.90 22.25
CA VAL A 158 17.21 2.82 22.58
C VAL A 158 17.47 2.77 24.09
N ASP A 159 17.66 3.93 24.70
CA ASP A 159 17.87 4.06 26.14
C ASP A 159 16.62 3.62 26.90
N LEU A 160 15.44 4.03 26.43
CA LEU A 160 14.15 3.66 27.01
C LEU A 160 13.94 2.16 26.98
N SER A 161 14.18 1.53 25.83
CA SER A 161 14.05 0.07 25.64
C SER A 161 15.02 -0.70 26.54
N MET A 162 16.29 -0.29 26.54
CA MET A 162 17.33 -0.88 27.38
C MET A 162 17.01 -0.76 28.88
N PHE A 163 16.60 0.43 29.35
CA PHE A 163 16.28 0.66 30.76
C PHE A 163 15.03 -0.10 31.19
N ARG A 164 13.94 -0.03 30.41
CA ARG A 164 12.69 -0.78 30.69
C ARG A 164 12.93 -2.29 30.77
N ALA A 165 13.81 -2.83 29.94
CA ALA A 165 14.16 -4.24 29.97
C ALA A 165 14.85 -4.68 31.28
N THR A 166 15.53 -3.76 31.98
CA THR A 166 16.12 -4.07 33.30
C THR A 166 15.08 -4.17 34.42
N LYS A 167 13.91 -3.52 34.26
CA LYS A 167 12.88 -3.33 35.30
C LYS A 167 13.39 -2.62 36.57
N TRP A 168 14.42 -1.78 36.44
CA TRP A 168 14.91 -0.93 37.51
C TRP A 168 14.12 0.38 37.55
N ASP A 169 14.10 1.00 38.72
CA ASP A 169 13.46 2.30 38.94
C ASP A 169 14.51 3.40 38.95
N ILE A 170 14.15 4.56 38.37
CA ILE A 170 14.95 5.78 38.37
C ILE A 170 14.35 6.79 39.35
N GLU A 171 15.18 7.37 40.20
CA GLU A 171 14.81 8.45 41.10
C GLU A 171 15.67 9.67 40.79
N GLU A 172 15.00 10.72 40.29
CA GLU A 172 15.62 12.00 40.04
C GLU A 172 15.41 12.94 41.22
N PRO A 173 16.37 13.84 41.49
CA PRO A 173 16.21 14.86 42.50
C PRO A 173 15.07 15.82 42.10
N ALA A 174 14.08 15.99 43.00
CA ALA A 174 13.01 16.95 42.78
C ALA A 174 13.59 18.38 42.59
N ALA A 175 13.06 19.12 41.61
CA ALA A 175 13.43 20.52 41.39
C ALA A 175 13.37 21.30 42.71
N ALA A 176 14.51 21.90 43.08
CA ALA A 176 14.84 22.37 44.41
C ALA A 176 13.76 23.25 45.08
N SER A 177 13.34 22.87 46.29
CA SER A 177 12.61 23.74 47.22
C SER A 177 13.42 24.22 48.43
N ASN A 178 14.70 23.83 48.59
CA ASN A 178 15.48 24.23 49.77
C ASN A 178 16.85 24.83 49.43
N ARG A 179 17.17 25.94 50.10
CA ARG A 179 18.33 26.85 49.95
C ARG A 179 19.70 26.26 50.32
N TYR A 180 19.89 24.95 50.25
CA TYR A 180 21.19 24.31 50.48
C TYR A 180 21.49 23.39 49.29
N ASP A 181 22.37 23.86 48.39
CA ASP A 181 22.83 23.16 47.19
C ASP A 181 23.60 21.88 47.54
N VAL A 182 22.88 20.81 47.88
CA VAL A 182 23.39 19.45 47.75
C VAL A 182 22.83 18.92 46.45
N LEU A 183 23.63 18.95 45.38
CA LEU A 183 23.35 18.25 44.13
C LEU A 183 23.25 16.75 44.41
N THR A 184 22.05 16.27 44.70
CA THR A 184 21.77 14.84 44.81
C THR A 184 21.80 14.22 43.41
N PRO A 185 22.68 13.23 43.14
CA PRO A 185 22.76 12.59 41.85
C PRO A 185 21.50 11.76 41.56
N THR A 186 21.18 11.56 40.28
CA THR A 186 20.16 10.59 39.86
C THR A 186 20.53 9.20 40.36
N VAL A 187 19.60 8.52 41.03
CA VAL A 187 19.80 7.20 41.60
C VAL A 187 18.99 6.18 40.81
N VAL A 188 19.59 5.04 40.49
CA VAL A 188 18.88 3.88 39.93
C VAL A 188 18.92 2.71 40.91
N LYS A 189 17.79 2.02 41.07
CA LYS A 189 17.65 0.92 42.02
C LYS A 189 16.87 -0.27 41.45
N PRO A 190 17.22 -1.50 41.85
CA PRO A 190 16.48 -2.69 41.46
C PRO A 190 15.12 -2.76 42.16
N PRO A 191 14.15 -3.52 41.62
CA PRO A 191 12.83 -3.67 42.22
C PRO A 191 12.90 -4.43 43.56
N PRO A 192 12.02 -4.10 44.54
CA PRO A 192 12.11 -4.54 45.93
C PRO A 192 11.89 -6.05 46.17
N ALA A 193 11.39 -6.81 45.18
CA ALA A 193 10.97 -8.21 45.35
C ALA A 193 11.85 -9.23 44.59
N ARG A 194 13.17 -9.02 44.53
CA ARG A 194 14.05 -9.91 43.78
C ARG A 194 14.51 -11.10 44.65
N LYS A 195 13.66 -12.15 44.75
CA LYS A 195 14.11 -13.49 45.18
C LYS A 195 15.12 -14.00 44.16
N ALA A 196 16.40 -13.66 44.32
CA ALA A 196 17.47 -14.29 43.57
C ALA A 196 17.46 -15.77 43.92
N ARG A 197 17.07 -16.63 42.97
CA ARG A 197 17.15 -18.08 43.12
C ARG A 197 18.63 -18.41 43.28
N LEU A 198 19.02 -18.77 44.50
CA LEU A 198 20.38 -19.03 44.97
C LEU A 198 20.93 -20.33 44.38
N ALA A 199 20.83 -20.50 43.05
CA ALA A 199 21.17 -21.75 42.35
C ALA A 199 22.43 -21.63 41.46
N PHE A 200 23.06 -20.45 41.38
CA PHE A 200 24.24 -20.25 40.52
C PHE A 200 25.58 -20.10 41.25
N LEU A 201 25.62 -20.20 42.59
CA LEU A 201 26.87 -20.10 43.36
C LEU A 201 27.45 -21.44 43.81
N HIS A 202 26.77 -22.56 43.57
CA HIS A 202 27.30 -23.89 43.79
C HIS A 202 26.86 -24.84 42.68
N GLN A 203 27.60 -24.91 41.58
CA GLN A 203 27.75 -26.14 40.82
C GLN A 203 28.99 -26.08 39.93
N THR A 204 29.74 -27.18 40.02
CA THR A 204 30.86 -27.65 39.19
C THR A 204 30.66 -27.45 37.68
N PRO A 205 31.74 -27.45 36.88
CA PRO A 205 31.71 -27.00 35.49
C PRO A 205 30.76 -27.86 34.66
N LEU A 206 29.68 -27.23 34.16
CA LEU A 206 28.86 -27.86 33.14
C LEU A 206 29.71 -28.03 31.88
N VAL A 207 29.87 -29.31 31.53
CA VAL A 207 30.57 -29.83 30.38
C VAL A 207 30.20 -29.05 29.13
N PHE A 208 31.25 -28.59 28.46
CA PHE A 208 31.30 -28.05 27.12
C PHE A 208 30.52 -28.95 26.14
N ILE A 209 29.45 -28.43 25.53
CA ILE A 209 28.89 -29.01 24.31
C ILE A 209 29.20 -28.02 23.17
N PRO A 210 30.05 -28.40 22.20
CA PRO A 210 30.32 -27.55 21.03
C PRO A 210 29.04 -27.36 20.19
N PRO A 211 28.93 -26.25 19.45
CA PRO A 211 27.73 -25.90 18.70
C PRO A 211 27.62 -26.76 17.45
N GLN A 212 27.09 -27.97 17.57
CA GLN A 212 26.73 -28.82 16.43
C GLN A 212 25.36 -29.52 16.54
N LEU A 213 24.54 -29.26 17.57
CA LEU A 213 23.16 -29.76 17.62
C LEU A 213 22.23 -28.74 18.27
N LEU A 214 21.72 -27.80 17.47
CA LEU A 214 20.48 -27.07 17.76
C LEU A 214 19.62 -27.05 16.48
N THR A 215 19.20 -28.23 16.08
CA THR A 215 18.05 -28.43 15.20
C THR A 215 17.14 -29.40 15.93
N GLU A 216 16.12 -28.89 16.62
CA GLU A 216 14.77 -29.44 16.72
C GLU A 216 13.88 -28.47 17.55
N PRO A 217 12.59 -28.33 17.19
CA PRO A 217 11.67 -27.38 17.82
C PRO A 217 11.22 -27.88 19.19
N ILE A 218 11.10 -26.98 20.16
CA ILE A 218 10.61 -27.30 21.52
C ILE A 218 9.12 -27.68 21.45
N GLY A 219 8.87 -28.98 21.29
CA GLY A 219 7.60 -29.66 21.49
C GLY A 219 7.46 -30.17 22.93
N ARG A 220 6.21 -30.20 23.40
CA ARG A 220 5.77 -30.58 24.75
C ARG A 220 6.21 -31.98 25.22
N GLY A 221 6.54 -32.06 26.51
CA GLY A 221 6.32 -33.23 27.41
C GLY A 221 7.59 -33.76 28.10
N PRO A 222 7.50 -34.68 29.09
CA PRO A 222 6.41 -34.98 30.03
C PRO A 222 6.83 -34.81 31.51
N ALA A 223 5.87 -34.93 32.42
CA ALA A 223 6.06 -34.94 33.87
C ALA A 223 6.94 -36.11 34.33
N ALA A 224 7.93 -35.84 35.19
CA ALA A 224 8.69 -36.86 35.92
C ALA A 224 8.62 -36.59 37.42
N GLN A 225 8.32 -37.66 38.16
CA GLN A 225 7.89 -37.72 39.55
C GLN A 225 8.98 -37.28 40.54
N ALA A 226 8.56 -36.48 41.52
CA ALA A 226 9.32 -36.21 42.73
C ALA A 226 9.34 -37.46 43.63
N THR A 227 10.51 -37.81 44.15
CA THR A 227 10.65 -38.75 45.26
C THR A 227 11.03 -37.95 46.50
N ASP A 228 10.18 -38.07 47.52
CA ASP A 228 10.29 -37.46 48.84
C ASP A 228 11.53 -37.98 49.59
N VAL A 229 12.34 -37.05 50.09
CA VAL A 229 13.21 -37.29 51.25
C VAL A 229 12.94 -36.17 52.25
N THR A 230 12.18 -36.53 53.28
CA THR A 230 11.89 -35.71 54.46
C THR A 230 13.14 -35.57 55.33
N THR A 231 13.65 -34.35 55.48
CA THR A 231 14.53 -33.95 56.60
C THR A 231 13.81 -32.98 57.52
N ARG A 232 13.97 -33.18 58.83
CA ARG A 232 13.25 -32.50 59.91
C ARG A 232 13.74 -31.06 60.10
N PRO A 233 12.87 -30.13 60.56
CA PRO A 233 13.23 -28.75 60.82
C PRO A 233 13.87 -28.61 62.22
N GLY A 234 15.02 -27.96 62.29
CA GLY A 234 15.67 -27.63 63.56
C GLY A 234 17.12 -27.20 63.33
N ASP A 235 17.39 -25.93 63.65
CA ASP A 235 18.69 -25.30 63.85
C ASP A 235 19.48 -24.85 62.60
N SER A 236 19.00 -23.77 62.00
CA SER A 236 19.90 -22.70 61.53
C SER A 236 19.26 -21.36 61.88
N GLU A 237 19.81 -20.67 62.87
CA GLU A 237 19.42 -19.31 63.22
C GLU A 237 19.51 -18.41 61.97
N ASP A 238 18.37 -17.92 61.52
CA ASP A 238 18.28 -16.88 60.49
C ASP A 238 18.86 -15.59 61.08
N VAL A 239 20.16 -15.38 60.87
CA VAL A 239 20.75 -14.05 61.03
C VAL A 239 20.21 -13.20 59.88
N GLU A 240 19.18 -12.39 60.17
CA GLU A 240 18.73 -11.30 59.29
C GLU A 240 19.88 -10.29 59.16
N ILE A 241 20.73 -10.48 58.15
CA ILE A 241 21.63 -9.43 57.69
C ILE A 241 20.74 -8.43 56.97
N GLU A 242 20.57 -7.23 57.54
CA GLU A 242 20.07 -6.06 56.81
C GLU A 242 20.94 -5.87 55.56
N GLU A 243 20.51 -6.40 54.41
CA GLU A 243 21.18 -6.12 53.14
C GLU A 243 20.99 -4.64 52.85
N VAL A 244 22.10 -3.89 52.92
CA VAL A 244 22.15 -2.49 52.48
C VAL A 244 21.47 -2.39 51.10
N PRO A 245 20.49 -1.50 50.91
CA PRO A 245 19.78 -1.37 49.65
C PRO A 245 20.78 -1.10 48.52
N TYR A 246 20.68 -1.90 47.44
CA TYR A 246 21.62 -1.82 46.33
C TYR A 246 21.24 -0.66 45.41
N GLU A 247 21.76 0.53 45.72
CA GLU A 247 21.51 1.75 44.96
C GLU A 247 22.77 2.19 44.20
N VAL A 248 22.59 2.66 42.97
CA VAL A 248 23.69 3.18 42.15
C VAL A 248 23.40 4.63 41.78
N GLY A 249 24.23 5.54 42.29
CA GLY A 249 24.15 6.96 41.96
C GLY A 249 24.99 7.31 40.74
N ILE A 250 24.39 8.01 39.77
CA ILE A 250 25.08 8.52 38.58
C ILE A 250 25.77 9.84 38.93
N VAL A 251 27.11 9.82 38.96
CA VAL A 251 27.94 10.96 39.40
C VAL A 251 28.20 11.95 38.26
N ARG A 252 28.55 11.42 37.08
CA ARG A 252 28.84 12.24 35.89
C ARG A 252 28.49 11.45 34.63
N GLN A 253 27.82 12.11 33.70
CA GLN A 253 27.50 11.54 32.41
C GLN A 253 28.36 12.18 31.32
N PHE A 254 28.86 11.33 30.43
CA PHE A 254 29.50 11.71 29.19
C PHE A 254 28.52 11.35 28.06
N PRO A 255 27.72 12.31 27.56
CA PRO A 255 26.64 12.03 26.63
C PRO A 255 27.17 11.49 25.29
N PHE A 256 26.30 10.77 24.59
CA PHE A 256 26.63 10.24 23.26
C PHE A 256 26.98 11.38 22.30
N THR A 257 28.01 11.16 21.48
CA THR A 257 28.38 12.09 20.42
C THR A 257 28.61 11.30 19.13
N SER A 258 28.01 11.73 18.02
CA SER A 258 28.08 11.02 16.72
C SER A 258 29.51 10.87 16.19
N THR A 259 30.40 11.82 16.50
CA THR A 259 31.83 11.76 16.15
C THR A 259 32.60 10.68 16.92
N LEU A 260 32.21 10.42 18.18
CA LEU A 260 32.87 9.43 19.06
C LEU A 260 32.15 8.08 19.10
N GLN A 261 30.88 8.05 18.68
CA GLN A 261 29.99 6.88 18.59
C GLN A 261 29.86 6.07 19.89
N ARG A 262 29.98 6.74 21.05
CA ARG A 262 29.90 6.13 22.38
C ARG A 262 29.43 7.12 23.43
N MET A 263 28.99 6.58 24.56
CA MET A 263 28.74 7.32 25.80
C MET A 263 29.29 6.56 27.00
N SER A 264 29.56 7.28 28.08
CA SER A 264 30.02 6.68 29.33
C SER A 264 29.42 7.39 30.53
N VAL A 265 29.33 6.68 31.65
CA VAL A 265 28.79 7.21 32.91
C VAL A 265 29.68 6.77 34.05
N VAL A 266 30.01 7.71 34.93
CA VAL A 266 30.71 7.44 36.19
C VAL A 266 29.65 7.26 37.26
N CYS A 267 29.65 6.10 37.89
CA CYS A 267 28.67 5.70 38.88
C CYS A 267 29.34 5.40 40.22
N ARG A 268 28.57 5.56 41.30
CA ARG A 268 28.98 5.15 42.64
C ARG A 268 27.87 4.34 43.28
N THR A 269 28.15 3.07 43.56
CA THR A 269 27.26 2.22 44.35
C THR A 269 27.26 2.66 45.82
N LEU A 270 26.09 2.65 46.45
CA LEU A 270 25.93 2.90 47.88
C LEU A 270 26.83 1.94 48.70
N GLY A 271 27.51 2.48 49.71
CA GLY A 271 28.46 1.72 50.53
C GLY A 271 29.84 1.46 49.90
N ARG A 272 30.05 1.70 48.60
CA ARG A 272 31.38 1.56 47.97
C ARG A 272 32.23 2.84 48.10
N ARG A 273 33.54 2.62 48.33
CA ARG A 273 34.56 3.69 48.44
C ARG A 273 35.19 4.10 47.11
N TYR A 274 34.95 3.35 46.04
CA TYR A 274 35.44 3.64 44.69
C TYR A 274 34.26 3.89 43.75
N MET A 275 34.56 4.47 42.58
CA MET A 275 33.60 4.71 41.51
C MET A 275 33.85 3.73 40.37
N ASP A 276 32.81 3.41 39.63
CA ASP A 276 32.85 2.52 38.48
C ASP A 276 32.48 3.34 37.22
N LEU A 277 33.22 3.13 36.13
CA LEU A 277 32.88 3.67 34.83
C LEU A 277 32.17 2.59 34.02
N TYR A 278 31.02 2.94 33.44
CA TYR A 278 30.32 2.10 32.47
C TYR A 278 30.27 2.83 31.14
N ALA A 279 30.46 2.10 30.04
CA ALA A 279 30.46 2.64 28.69
C ALA A 279 29.61 1.79 27.76
N LYS A 280 28.94 2.45 26.81
CA LYS A 280 28.22 1.81 25.72
C LYS A 280 28.44 2.54 24.40
N GLY A 281 28.47 1.81 23.30
CA GLY A 281 28.68 2.43 21.98
C GLY A 281 28.76 1.44 20.84
N ALA A 282 29.23 1.94 19.69
CA ALA A 282 29.53 1.12 18.53
C ALA A 282 30.54 0.02 18.89
N PRO A 283 30.31 -1.25 18.48
CA PRO A 283 31.20 -2.37 18.78
C PRO A 283 32.68 -2.13 18.45
N GLU A 284 32.98 -1.50 17.33
CA GLU A 284 34.35 -1.21 16.89
C GLU A 284 35.00 -0.15 17.78
N MET A 285 34.23 0.87 18.15
CA MET A 285 34.72 1.94 19.02
C MET A 285 34.96 1.44 20.44
N ILE A 286 34.04 0.66 21.02
CA ILE A 286 34.26 0.08 22.36
C ILE A 286 35.42 -0.91 22.33
N HIS A 287 35.54 -1.74 21.28
CA HIS A 287 36.67 -2.65 21.11
C HIS A 287 38.01 -1.91 21.15
N SER A 288 38.14 -0.75 20.49
CA SER A 288 39.38 0.03 20.50
C SER A 288 39.77 0.63 21.86
N LEU A 289 38.82 0.74 22.80
CA LEU A 289 39.04 1.25 24.16
C LEU A 289 39.16 0.14 25.21
N CYS A 290 38.84 -1.09 24.83
CA CYS A 290 38.90 -2.25 25.70
C CYS A 290 40.33 -2.77 25.83
N ASP A 291 40.64 -3.36 26.99
CA ASP A 291 41.84 -4.14 27.18
C ASP A 291 41.77 -5.40 26.27
N PRO A 292 42.73 -5.61 25.34
CA PRO A 292 42.75 -6.76 24.45
C PRO A 292 42.70 -8.10 25.19
N THR A 293 43.16 -8.15 26.44
CA THR A 293 43.13 -9.35 27.28
C THR A 293 41.73 -9.70 27.81
N THR A 294 40.73 -8.86 27.59
CA THR A 294 39.34 -9.08 28.04
C THR A 294 38.40 -9.44 26.90
N VAL A 295 38.82 -9.20 25.65
CA VAL A 295 38.01 -9.39 24.45
C VAL A 295 38.08 -10.86 23.97
N PRO A 296 36.95 -11.51 23.65
CA PRO A 296 36.93 -12.83 23.02
C PRO A 296 37.62 -12.86 21.65
N GLU A 297 38.30 -13.95 21.29
CA GLU A 297 38.94 -14.10 19.97
C GLU A 297 37.94 -14.05 18.81
N ASN A 298 36.72 -14.56 19.01
CA ASN A 298 35.65 -14.59 18.02
C ASN A 298 34.76 -13.32 18.02
N TYR A 299 35.24 -12.19 18.56
CA TYR A 299 34.49 -10.94 18.69
C TYR A 299 33.86 -10.48 17.36
N PHE A 300 34.67 -10.37 16.31
CA PHE A 300 34.23 -9.86 15.00
C PHE A 300 33.33 -10.86 14.26
N ASP A 301 33.56 -12.17 14.44
CA ASP A 301 32.72 -13.19 13.81
C ASP A 301 31.31 -13.22 14.40
N VAL A 302 31.20 -13.13 15.73
CA VAL A 302 29.91 -13.06 16.43
C VAL A 302 29.18 -11.75 16.08
N LEU A 303 29.89 -10.62 16.09
CA LEU A 303 29.34 -9.34 15.66
C LEU A 303 28.81 -9.41 14.22
N ARG A 304 29.59 -10.00 13.31
CA ARG A 304 29.20 -10.19 11.91
C ARG A 304 27.97 -11.08 11.80
N GLY A 305 27.88 -12.16 12.57
CA GLY A 305 26.72 -13.06 12.57
C GLY A 305 25.41 -12.35 12.89
N TYR A 306 25.37 -11.59 14.00
CA TYR A 306 24.16 -10.85 14.38
C TYR A 306 23.85 -9.66 13.47
N THR A 307 24.87 -8.96 12.96
CA THR A 307 24.64 -7.84 12.03
C THR A 307 24.14 -8.31 10.66
N LEU A 308 24.58 -9.47 10.17
CA LEU A 308 24.06 -10.11 8.95
C LEU A 308 22.62 -10.61 9.10
N GLN A 309 22.23 -11.03 10.31
CA GLN A 309 20.84 -11.33 10.65
C GLN A 309 19.97 -10.06 10.80
N GLY A 310 20.56 -8.87 10.65
CA GLY A 310 19.85 -7.59 10.67
C GLY A 310 19.68 -6.98 12.07
N PHE A 311 20.21 -7.61 13.12
CA PHE A 311 20.19 -7.05 14.46
C PHE A 311 21.08 -5.82 14.58
N ARG A 312 20.64 -4.88 15.41
CA ARG A 312 21.46 -3.75 15.85
C ARG A 312 22.23 -4.17 17.09
N VAL A 313 23.55 -4.23 16.98
CA VAL A 313 24.44 -4.66 18.05
C VAL A 313 25.13 -3.44 18.67
N MET A 314 25.13 -3.36 20.00
CA MET A 314 25.92 -2.39 20.77
C MET A 314 26.85 -3.12 21.72
N ALA A 315 28.03 -2.57 21.98
CA ALA A 315 28.97 -3.12 22.94
C ALA A 315 28.85 -2.41 24.29
N LEU A 316 28.95 -3.19 25.37
CA LEU A 316 28.98 -2.70 26.75
C LEU A 316 30.35 -3.02 27.36
N ALA A 317 30.90 -2.06 28.09
CA ALA A 317 32.17 -2.22 28.79
C ALA A 317 32.14 -1.52 30.15
N TYR A 318 33.01 -1.97 31.06
CA TYR A 318 33.15 -1.35 32.38
C TYR A 318 34.61 -1.22 32.80
N ARG A 319 34.88 -0.30 33.72
CA ARG A 319 36.18 -0.20 34.38
C ARG A 319 36.03 0.31 35.81
N PRO A 320 36.61 -0.36 36.82
CA PRO A 320 36.71 0.20 38.15
C PRO A 320 37.72 1.36 38.16
N LEU A 321 37.32 2.52 38.70
CA LEU A 321 38.20 3.68 38.82
C LEU A 321 39.02 3.61 40.12
N GLU A 322 40.13 4.34 40.16
CA GLU A 322 41.05 4.33 41.29
C GLU A 322 40.40 4.78 42.60
N LYS A 323 40.76 4.13 43.72
CA LYS A 323 40.20 4.41 45.06
C LYS A 323 40.48 5.83 45.58
N LYS A 324 41.40 6.58 44.96
CA LYS A 324 41.78 7.96 45.33
C LYS A 324 40.96 9.04 44.60
N LEU A 325 40.10 8.66 43.65
CA LEU A 325 39.33 9.61 42.85
C LEU A 325 38.21 10.25 43.71
N THR A 326 38.34 11.53 44.04
CA THR A 326 37.31 12.29 44.76
C THR A 326 36.23 12.81 43.81
N TRP A 327 35.04 13.10 44.33
CA TRP A 327 33.91 13.62 43.55
C TRP A 327 34.27 14.90 42.75
N HIS A 328 35.00 15.84 43.37
CA HIS A 328 35.44 17.06 42.69
C HIS A 328 36.41 16.79 41.52
N HIS A 329 37.26 15.76 41.65
CA HIS A 329 38.19 15.39 40.60
C HIS A 329 37.45 14.76 39.41
N VAL A 330 36.45 13.92 39.68
CA VAL A 330 35.60 13.28 38.66
C VAL A 330 34.88 14.30 37.79
N GLN A 331 34.45 15.44 38.36
CA GLN A 331 33.79 16.51 37.60
C GLN A 331 34.74 17.26 36.63
N ARG A 332 36.07 17.20 36.86
CA ARG A 332 37.09 17.89 36.06
C ARG A 332 37.91 16.99 35.16
N VAL A 333 37.86 15.67 35.37
CA VAL A 333 38.64 14.70 34.59
C VAL A 333 38.28 14.76 33.11
N GLY A 334 39.28 14.61 32.23
CA GLY A 334 39.07 14.54 30.78
C GLY A 334 38.44 13.20 30.39
N ARG A 335 37.62 13.19 29.33
CA ARG A 335 36.93 11.98 28.84
C ARG A 335 37.93 10.87 28.47
N ASP A 336 39.03 11.20 27.81
CA ASP A 336 40.03 10.22 27.35
C ASP A 336 40.80 9.54 28.49
N GLN A 337 40.87 10.18 29.67
CA GLN A 337 41.56 9.62 30.84
C GLN A 337 40.75 8.52 31.52
N VAL A 338 39.42 8.60 31.43
CA VAL A 338 38.52 7.59 32.00
C VAL A 338 38.17 6.51 30.98
N GLU A 339 37.98 6.86 29.71
CA GLU A 339 37.62 5.95 28.62
C GLU A 339 38.83 5.19 28.05
N CYS A 340 39.60 4.49 28.88
CA CYS A 340 40.70 3.64 28.43
C CYS A 340 40.78 2.34 29.25
N ASN A 341 41.41 1.29 28.70
CA ASN A 341 41.58 -0.02 29.33
C ASN A 341 40.28 -0.60 29.93
N LEU A 342 39.20 -0.51 29.16
CA LEU A 342 37.88 -0.99 29.59
C LEU A 342 37.82 -2.52 29.54
N THR A 343 37.14 -3.14 30.48
CA THR A 343 36.82 -4.57 30.40
C THR A 343 35.55 -4.77 29.59
N PHE A 344 35.63 -5.54 28.50
CA PHE A 344 34.48 -5.87 27.69
C PHE A 344 33.48 -6.76 28.46
N LEU A 345 32.20 -6.38 28.46
CA LEU A 345 31.16 -7.12 29.17
C LEU A 345 30.32 -8.01 28.27
N GLY A 346 30.06 -7.58 27.04
CA GLY A 346 29.18 -8.28 26.13
C GLY A 346 28.48 -7.36 25.13
N PHE A 347 27.63 -7.99 24.32
CA PHE A 347 26.80 -7.30 23.34
C PHE A 347 25.36 -7.14 23.80
N LEU A 348 24.79 -5.98 23.52
CA LEU A 348 23.37 -5.71 23.56
C LEU A 348 22.81 -5.87 22.15
N ILE A 349 21.87 -6.80 21.96
CA ILE A 349 21.32 -7.15 20.65
C ILE A 349 19.89 -6.62 20.61
N MET A 350 19.62 -5.72 19.67
CA MET A 350 18.32 -5.11 19.47
C MET A 350 17.78 -5.43 18.07
N GLN A 351 16.46 -5.45 17.94
CA GLN A 351 15.79 -5.70 16.66
C GLN A 351 14.70 -4.67 16.41
N ASN A 352 14.42 -4.42 15.12
CA ASN A 352 13.23 -3.70 14.71
C ASN A 352 12.11 -4.72 14.52
N MET A 353 11.15 -4.74 15.43
CA MET A 353 10.02 -5.66 15.33
C MET A 353 9.11 -5.28 14.16
N LEU A 354 8.75 -6.27 13.35
CA LEU A 354 7.71 -6.11 12.33
C LEU A 354 6.35 -5.91 13.00
N LYS A 355 5.53 -5.03 12.41
CA LYS A 355 4.11 -4.94 12.77
C LYS A 355 3.40 -6.23 12.39
N LEU A 356 2.48 -6.69 13.24
CA LEU A 356 1.75 -7.95 13.04
C LEU A 356 0.99 -7.97 11.71
N GLU A 357 0.54 -6.81 11.23
CA GLU A 357 -0.21 -6.65 10.00
C GLU A 357 0.66 -6.59 8.74
N SER A 358 1.98 -6.39 8.87
CA SER A 358 2.87 -6.17 7.72
C SER A 358 2.92 -7.38 6.79
N THR A 359 3.25 -8.57 7.31
CA THR A 359 3.39 -9.80 6.51
C THR A 359 2.09 -10.19 5.77
N PRO A 360 0.90 -10.23 6.42
CA PRO A 360 -0.36 -10.53 5.72
C PRO A 360 -0.69 -9.55 4.59
N VAL A 361 -0.39 -8.26 4.76
CA VAL A 361 -0.63 -7.24 3.74
C VAL A 361 0.31 -7.43 2.55
N ILE A 362 1.59 -7.70 2.77
CA ILE A 362 2.56 -7.98 1.70
C ILE A 362 2.12 -9.20 0.88
N HIS A 363 1.68 -10.29 1.53
CA HIS A 363 1.11 -11.45 0.81
C HIS A 363 -0.11 -11.08 -0.04
N THR A 364 -1.02 -10.26 0.50
CA THR A 364 -2.20 -9.80 -0.24
C THR A 364 -1.81 -9.01 -1.49
N LEU A 365 -0.77 -8.18 -1.40
CA LEU A 365 -0.25 -7.41 -2.54
C LEU A 365 0.46 -8.31 -3.56
N HIS A 366 1.25 -9.29 -3.12
CA HIS A 366 1.88 -10.29 -4.00
C HIS A 366 0.85 -11.14 -4.75
N ASN A 367 -0.19 -11.62 -4.07
CA ASN A 367 -1.30 -12.37 -4.67
C ASN A 367 -2.05 -11.54 -5.73
N ALA A 368 -2.11 -10.22 -5.54
CA ALA A 368 -2.67 -9.28 -6.50
C ALA A 368 -1.70 -8.83 -7.61
N CYS A 369 -0.51 -9.45 -7.70
CA CYS A 369 0.58 -9.10 -8.62
C CYS A 369 1.01 -7.62 -8.53
N ILE A 370 1.02 -7.06 -7.31
CA ILE A 370 1.52 -5.72 -7.01
C ILE A 370 2.90 -5.87 -6.40
N ARG A 371 3.89 -5.26 -7.05
CA ARG A 371 5.29 -5.33 -6.61
C ARG A 371 5.52 -4.44 -5.39
N CYS A 372 6.15 -4.98 -4.36
CA CYS A 372 6.48 -4.24 -3.14
C CYS A 372 7.98 -3.93 -3.14
N LEU A 373 8.36 -2.67 -2.91
CA LEU A 373 9.75 -2.22 -2.73
C LEU A 373 9.92 -1.66 -1.33
N MET A 374 11.07 -1.92 -0.71
CA MET A 374 11.48 -1.27 0.53
C MET A 374 12.44 -0.13 0.21
N VAL A 375 12.16 1.07 0.72
CA VAL A 375 12.98 2.26 0.52
C VAL A 375 13.23 2.92 1.87
N THR A 376 14.43 2.75 2.43
CA THR A 376 14.72 3.15 3.83
C THR A 376 16.05 3.90 3.97
N GLY A 377 16.19 4.67 5.05
CA GLY A 377 17.44 5.26 5.49
C GLY A 377 18.33 4.31 6.32
N ASP A 378 17.82 3.13 6.66
CA ASP A 378 18.51 2.16 7.51
C ASP A 378 19.67 1.43 6.81
N ASN A 379 20.42 0.65 7.58
CA ASN A 379 21.47 -0.21 7.05
C ASN A 379 20.92 -1.26 6.07
N LEU A 380 21.67 -1.52 5.00
CA LEU A 380 21.32 -2.44 3.93
C LEU A 380 21.03 -3.85 4.43
N TRP A 381 21.88 -4.40 5.29
CA TRP A 381 21.71 -5.77 5.81
C TRP A 381 20.45 -5.92 6.67
N THR A 382 20.17 -4.95 7.54
CA THR A 382 18.92 -4.89 8.31
C THR A 382 17.71 -4.80 7.39
N ALA A 383 17.76 -3.97 6.35
CA ALA A 383 16.67 -3.85 5.38
C ALA A 383 16.43 -5.16 4.62
N ILE A 384 17.49 -5.87 4.21
CA ILE A 384 17.38 -7.19 3.56
C ILE A 384 16.77 -8.22 4.52
N SER A 385 17.19 -8.22 5.79
CA SER A 385 16.62 -9.12 6.79
C SER A 385 15.14 -8.88 7.00
N VAL A 386 14.74 -7.63 7.24
CA VAL A 386 13.32 -7.24 7.41
C VAL A 386 12.50 -7.57 6.15
N ALA A 387 13.07 -7.38 4.96
CA ALA A 387 12.39 -7.71 3.70
C ALA A 387 12.16 -9.22 3.52
N ARG A 388 13.04 -10.07 4.07
CA ARG A 388 12.86 -11.53 4.13
C ARG A 388 11.83 -11.90 5.21
N ASP A 389 11.88 -11.27 6.38
CA ASP A 389 10.98 -11.56 7.51
C ASP A 389 9.51 -11.24 7.22
N CYS A 390 9.24 -10.22 6.39
CA CYS A 390 7.87 -9.88 5.94
C CYS A 390 7.49 -10.52 4.59
N ASP A 391 8.29 -11.47 4.08
CA ASP A 391 8.07 -12.15 2.79
C ASP A 391 7.95 -11.21 1.57
N MET A 392 8.50 -9.99 1.67
CA MET A 392 8.68 -9.11 0.50
C MET A 392 9.70 -9.73 -0.47
N ILE A 393 10.71 -10.41 0.08
CA ILE A 393 11.61 -11.29 -0.64
C ILE A 393 11.36 -12.70 -0.15
N ALA A 394 10.92 -13.59 -1.05
CA ALA A 394 10.74 -14.99 -0.71
C ALA A 394 12.07 -15.61 -0.26
N SER A 395 12.01 -16.46 0.76
CA SER A 395 13.20 -17.06 1.39
C SER A 395 14.06 -17.94 0.46
N THR A 396 13.54 -18.33 -0.70
CA THR A 396 14.21 -19.12 -1.75
C THR A 396 14.90 -18.26 -2.82
N VAL A 397 14.62 -16.95 -2.85
CA VAL A 397 15.10 -16.02 -3.88
C VAL A 397 16.46 -15.47 -3.47
N ARG A 398 17.43 -15.52 -4.39
CA ARG A 398 18.78 -14.98 -4.17
C ARG A 398 18.75 -13.46 -4.21
N VAL A 399 19.46 -12.81 -3.30
CA VAL A 399 19.57 -11.35 -3.23
C VAL A 399 21.00 -10.95 -3.60
N VAL A 400 21.12 -10.15 -4.65
CA VAL A 400 22.41 -9.62 -5.12
C VAL A 400 22.52 -8.17 -4.67
N VAL A 401 23.54 -7.89 -3.86
CA VAL A 401 23.93 -6.55 -3.43
C VAL A 401 24.82 -5.92 -4.48
N ILE A 402 24.44 -4.75 -4.98
CA ILE A 402 25.27 -4.00 -5.94
C ILE A 402 25.98 -2.87 -5.20
N LYS A 403 27.31 -2.90 -5.24
CA LYS A 403 28.18 -1.84 -4.73
C LYS A 403 28.80 -1.10 -5.90
N ALA A 404 28.72 0.22 -5.88
CA ALA A 404 29.40 1.07 -6.84
C ALA A 404 30.34 2.03 -6.11
N SER A 405 31.57 2.13 -6.61
CA SER A 405 32.58 3.05 -6.08
C SER A 405 33.22 3.86 -7.20
N ILE A 406 33.69 5.06 -6.85
CA ILE A 406 34.52 5.89 -7.72
C ILE A 406 35.93 5.81 -7.16
N ASN A 407 36.89 5.40 -7.97
CA ASN A 407 38.29 5.30 -7.53
C ASN A 407 38.88 6.70 -7.33
N PRO A 408 39.40 7.04 -6.14
CA PRO A 408 40.03 8.34 -5.89
C PRO A 408 41.39 8.40 -6.62
N GLY A 409 41.36 8.75 -7.91
CA GLY A 409 42.55 8.84 -8.76
C GLY A 409 42.26 8.60 -10.25
N SER A 410 41.15 7.94 -10.59
CA SER A 410 40.65 7.83 -11.96
C SER A 410 39.17 8.18 -11.98
N SER A 411 38.70 8.89 -13.00
CA SER A 411 37.26 9.18 -13.19
C SER A 411 36.44 7.95 -13.61
N MET A 412 36.87 6.75 -13.18
CA MET A 412 36.25 5.46 -13.49
C MET A 412 35.40 5.01 -12.30
N ALA A 413 34.13 4.72 -12.59
CA ALA A 413 33.25 4.04 -11.65
C ALA A 413 33.40 2.53 -11.81
N THR A 414 33.42 1.79 -10.70
CA THR A 414 33.45 0.33 -10.67
C THR A 414 32.15 -0.21 -10.10
N LEU A 415 31.72 -1.37 -10.59
CA LEU A 415 30.56 -2.11 -10.11
C LEU A 415 30.99 -3.47 -9.58
N GLU A 416 30.56 -3.78 -8.36
CA GLU A 416 30.78 -5.06 -7.68
C GLU A 416 29.43 -5.66 -7.31
N PHE A 417 29.28 -6.96 -7.56
CA PHE A 417 28.09 -7.74 -7.24
C PHE A 417 28.45 -8.74 -6.15
N GLU A 418 27.78 -8.63 -5.00
CA GLU A 418 27.99 -9.51 -3.85
C GLU A 418 26.68 -10.24 -3.54
N GLU A 419 26.74 -11.56 -3.34
CA GLU A 419 25.56 -12.32 -2.93
C GLU A 419 25.32 -12.15 -1.42
N ALA A 420 24.09 -11.80 -1.04
CA ALA A 420 23.69 -11.72 0.36
C ALA A 420 23.38 -13.13 0.91
N CYS A 421 24.42 -13.88 1.26
CA CYS A 421 24.34 -15.20 1.87
C CYS A 421 23.59 -15.19 3.20
N ARG A 422 22.91 -16.29 3.54
CA ARG A 422 22.31 -16.49 4.87
C ARG A 422 23.38 -16.78 5.92
N ALA A 423 23.15 -16.35 7.15
CA ALA A 423 24.02 -16.69 8.29
C ALA A 423 24.15 -18.22 8.48
N ASP A 424 23.11 -18.98 8.17
CA ASP A 424 23.09 -20.45 8.30
C ASP A 424 24.01 -21.17 7.30
N GLU A 425 24.27 -20.59 6.13
CA GLU A 425 25.13 -21.17 5.09
C GLU A 425 26.63 -20.96 5.38
N ILE A 426 26.95 -19.95 6.20
CA ILE A 426 28.33 -19.62 6.59
C ILE A 426 28.92 -20.71 7.50
N ASN A 427 28.09 -21.38 8.30
CA ASN A 427 28.54 -22.44 9.21
C ASN A 427 28.87 -23.77 8.51
N SER A 428 28.41 -23.98 7.28
CA SER A 428 28.68 -25.21 6.50
C SER A 428 29.95 -25.12 5.64
N SER A 429 30.57 -23.95 5.50
CA SER A 429 31.67 -23.75 4.56
C SER A 429 32.95 -23.33 5.28
N LYS A 430 33.82 -24.31 5.58
CA LYS A 430 35.21 -24.08 5.99
C LYS A 430 35.92 -23.23 4.90
N SER A 431 36.50 -22.11 5.33
CA SER A 431 37.34 -21.17 4.56
C SER A 431 36.68 -20.51 3.33
N PHE A 432 36.07 -19.35 3.53
CA PHE A 432 35.80 -18.41 2.44
C PHE A 432 37.10 -17.67 2.06
N ARG A 433 37.93 -18.30 1.20
CA ARG A 433 38.92 -17.55 0.42
C ARG A 433 38.15 -16.69 -0.58
N ALA A 434 38.54 -15.42 -0.69
CA ALA A 434 37.90 -14.33 -1.43
C ALA A 434 37.81 -14.50 -2.97
N ASP A 435 37.93 -15.71 -3.52
CA ASP A 435 38.08 -15.95 -4.96
C ASP A 435 37.11 -17.01 -5.51
N LYS A 436 35.84 -17.02 -5.08
CA LYS A 436 34.78 -17.77 -5.79
C LYS A 436 33.78 -16.83 -6.46
N TYR A 437 34.07 -16.59 -7.73
CA TYR A 437 33.19 -15.98 -8.72
C TYR A 437 31.84 -16.73 -8.78
N ILE A 438 30.74 -15.97 -8.85
CA ILE A 438 29.37 -16.50 -8.92
C ILE A 438 29.18 -17.11 -10.32
N GLU A 439 29.16 -18.45 -10.42
CA GLU A 439 28.60 -19.15 -11.58
C GLU A 439 27.07 -19.03 -11.51
N MET A 440 26.50 -18.11 -12.28
CA MET A 440 25.05 -17.95 -12.38
C MET A 440 24.47 -19.04 -13.28
N GLU A 441 23.85 -20.07 -12.69
CA GLU A 441 23.01 -21.00 -13.44
C GLU A 441 21.84 -20.26 -14.11
N GLU A 442 21.56 -20.63 -15.36
CA GLU A 442 20.71 -19.96 -16.37
C GLU A 442 19.22 -19.74 -15.99
N ASN A 443 18.80 -20.03 -14.75
CA ASN A 443 17.39 -19.95 -14.33
C ASN A 443 17.15 -19.49 -12.88
N SER A 444 18.13 -18.86 -12.21
CA SER A 444 17.93 -18.38 -10.84
C SER A 444 17.13 -17.07 -10.77
N ASN A 445 15.97 -17.09 -10.11
CA ASN A 445 15.25 -15.86 -9.74
C ASN A 445 16.10 -15.07 -8.74
N PHE A 446 16.65 -13.93 -9.16
CA PHE A 446 17.38 -13.00 -8.29
C PHE A 446 16.65 -11.65 -8.16
N GLN A 447 16.91 -10.98 -7.04
CA GLN A 447 16.47 -9.62 -6.75
C GLN A 447 17.66 -8.76 -6.30
N PHE A 448 17.59 -7.45 -6.55
CA PHE A 448 18.68 -6.55 -6.17
C PHE A 448 18.43 -5.79 -4.87
N ALA A 449 19.52 -5.55 -4.16
CA ALA A 449 19.59 -4.62 -3.05
C ALA A 449 20.72 -3.61 -3.28
N VAL A 450 20.45 -2.32 -3.06
CA VAL A 450 21.38 -1.21 -3.33
C VAL A 450 21.37 -0.20 -2.19
N ASP A 451 22.53 0.36 -1.86
CA ASP A 451 22.65 1.48 -0.94
C ASP A 451 22.59 2.84 -1.67
N GLY A 452 22.22 3.90 -0.94
CA GLY A 452 22.03 5.24 -1.52
C GLY A 452 23.27 5.82 -2.24
N ARG A 453 24.49 5.47 -1.82
CA ARG A 453 25.71 5.91 -2.51
C ARG A 453 25.85 5.21 -3.86
N SER A 454 25.69 3.90 -3.91
CA SER A 454 25.77 3.15 -5.16
C SER A 454 24.62 3.52 -6.11
N PHE A 455 23.41 3.76 -5.59
CA PHE A 455 22.27 4.23 -6.37
C PHE A 455 22.61 5.51 -7.15
N ALA A 456 23.22 6.50 -6.49
CA ALA A 456 23.61 7.76 -7.13
C ALA A 456 24.65 7.54 -8.25
N ILE A 457 25.66 6.71 -7.98
CA ILE A 457 26.73 6.41 -8.97
C ILE A 457 26.15 5.66 -10.17
N ILE A 458 25.33 4.63 -9.95
CA ILE A 458 24.70 3.82 -11.01
C ILE A 458 23.82 4.70 -11.91
N ARG A 459 23.03 5.60 -11.31
CA ARG A 459 22.16 6.51 -12.05
C ARG A 459 22.94 7.39 -13.03
N HIS A 460 24.11 7.89 -12.62
CA HIS A 460 24.91 8.82 -13.43
C HIS A 460 25.84 8.11 -14.42
N HIS A 461 26.46 7.00 -14.03
CA HIS A 461 27.53 6.36 -14.82
C HIS A 461 27.06 5.11 -15.60
N PHE A 462 25.94 4.49 -15.20
CA PHE A 462 25.47 3.23 -15.77
C PHE A 462 23.95 3.23 -16.07
N PRO A 463 23.47 4.08 -17.00
CA PRO A 463 22.05 4.20 -17.31
C PRO A 463 21.42 2.88 -17.82
N ASP A 464 22.17 2.09 -18.59
CA ASP A 464 21.71 0.80 -19.13
C ASP A 464 21.39 -0.22 -18.03
N ILE A 465 22.23 -0.24 -16.98
CA ILE A 465 22.06 -1.11 -15.81
C ILE A 465 21.01 -0.53 -14.86
N PHE A 466 20.92 0.80 -14.79
CA PHE A 466 19.97 1.49 -13.92
C PHE A 466 18.52 1.11 -14.20
N GLU A 467 18.10 1.04 -15.47
CA GLU A 467 16.73 0.60 -15.80
C GLU A 467 16.48 -0.86 -15.35
N LYS A 468 17.46 -1.75 -15.55
CA LYS A 468 17.37 -3.16 -15.12
C LYS A 468 17.35 -3.29 -13.58
N LEU A 469 18.16 -2.49 -12.89
CA LEU A 469 18.16 -2.36 -11.42
C LEU A 469 16.77 -1.94 -10.93
N LEU A 470 16.14 -0.94 -11.54
CA LEU A 470 14.81 -0.50 -11.13
C LEU A 470 13.73 -1.58 -11.36
N VAL A 471 13.87 -2.39 -12.40
CA VAL A 471 12.92 -3.48 -12.70
C VAL A 471 13.08 -4.69 -11.77
N ARG A 472 14.29 -4.98 -11.27
CA ARG A 472 14.56 -6.16 -10.40
C ARG A 472 14.95 -5.82 -8.94
N GLY A 473 15.11 -4.55 -8.60
CA GLY A 473 15.50 -4.10 -7.26
C GLY A 473 14.35 -4.09 -6.27
N THR A 474 14.54 -4.70 -5.11
CA THR A 474 13.51 -4.78 -4.06
C THR A 474 13.86 -3.91 -2.87
N VAL A 475 15.15 -3.80 -2.52
CA VAL A 475 15.61 -3.08 -1.33
C VAL A 475 16.53 -1.93 -1.72
N PHE A 476 16.14 -0.72 -1.33
CA PHE A 476 16.95 0.50 -1.47
C PHE A 476 17.18 1.07 -0.08
N ALA A 477 18.39 0.90 0.45
CA ALA A 477 18.73 1.24 1.83
C ALA A 477 19.70 2.43 1.90
N ARG A 478 19.88 3.04 3.08
CA ARG A 478 20.65 4.28 3.28
C ARG A 478 20.29 5.39 2.27
N MET A 479 19.02 5.47 1.89
CA MET A 479 18.53 6.44 0.91
C MET A 479 18.27 7.79 1.58
N LEU A 480 18.84 8.85 1.02
CA LEU A 480 18.51 10.22 1.41
C LEU A 480 17.08 10.58 0.96
N PRO A 481 16.39 11.53 1.62
CA PRO A 481 15.04 11.96 1.24
C PRO A 481 14.87 12.29 -0.26
N ASP A 482 15.82 13.04 -0.83
CA ASP A 482 15.81 13.38 -2.26
C ASP A 482 15.99 12.16 -3.16
N GLN A 483 16.77 11.16 -2.72
CA GLN A 483 16.97 9.93 -3.46
C GLN A 483 15.69 9.06 -3.45
N LYS A 484 14.92 9.07 -2.36
CA LYS A 484 13.60 8.40 -2.33
C LYS A 484 12.66 9.00 -3.36
N MET A 485 12.62 10.33 -3.44
CA MET A 485 11.83 11.05 -4.45
C MET A 485 12.29 10.71 -5.88
N GLN A 486 13.61 10.74 -6.12
CA GLN A 486 14.18 10.38 -7.42
C GLN A 486 13.82 8.96 -7.84
N LEU A 487 13.92 7.98 -6.94
CA LEU A 487 13.54 6.59 -7.20
C LEU A 487 12.09 6.48 -7.69
N VAL A 488 11.15 7.12 -6.99
CA VAL A 488 9.73 7.16 -7.38
C VAL A 488 9.55 7.75 -8.78
N GLN A 489 10.22 8.86 -9.09
CA GLN A 489 10.13 9.52 -10.39
C GLN A 489 10.68 8.64 -11.53
N HIS A 490 11.79 7.94 -11.34
CA HIS A 490 12.35 7.08 -12.39
C HIS A 490 11.49 5.82 -12.61
N LEU A 491 10.88 5.27 -11.55
CA LEU A 491 9.89 4.20 -11.68
C LEU A 491 8.66 4.67 -12.50
N GLN A 492 8.20 5.91 -12.29
CA GLN A 492 7.14 6.51 -13.11
C GLN A 492 7.56 6.69 -14.57
N GLN A 493 8.79 7.13 -14.85
CA GLN A 493 9.35 7.27 -16.20
C GLN A 493 9.38 5.92 -16.96
N LEU A 494 9.67 4.82 -16.26
CA LEU A 494 9.58 3.47 -16.83
C LEU A 494 8.14 3.02 -17.16
N GLY A 495 7.13 3.76 -16.72
CA GLY A 495 5.71 3.51 -16.98
C GLY A 495 5.01 2.71 -15.89
N TYR A 496 5.57 2.63 -14.68
CA TYR A 496 4.84 2.13 -13.51
C TYR A 496 3.85 3.18 -12.98
N VAL A 497 2.76 2.71 -12.38
CA VAL A 497 1.91 3.55 -11.52
C VAL A 497 2.37 3.27 -10.10
N VAL A 498 2.98 4.27 -9.47
CA VAL A 498 3.78 4.10 -8.25
C VAL A 498 3.04 4.63 -7.03
N GLY A 499 2.88 3.77 -6.03
CA GLY A 499 2.44 4.15 -4.70
C GLY A 499 3.63 4.34 -3.77
N MET A 500 3.51 5.24 -2.80
CA MET A 500 4.47 5.40 -1.70
C MET A 500 3.70 5.38 -0.38
N CYS A 501 4.17 4.59 0.59
CA CYS A 501 3.64 4.51 1.94
C CYS A 501 4.76 4.82 2.93
N GLY A 502 4.55 5.80 3.81
CA GLY A 502 5.54 6.27 4.77
C GLY A 502 4.89 7.03 5.93
N ASP A 503 5.63 7.22 7.01
CA ASP A 503 5.20 7.89 8.23
C ASP A 503 6.05 9.13 8.54
N GLY A 504 7.33 9.14 8.14
CA GLY A 504 8.30 10.17 8.49
C GLY A 504 8.31 11.42 7.58
N ALA A 505 8.85 12.52 8.11
CA ALA A 505 9.11 13.75 7.34
C ALA A 505 10.09 13.54 6.17
N ASN A 506 10.97 12.55 6.29
CA ASN A 506 11.93 12.15 5.26
C ASN A 506 11.26 11.61 3.99
N ASP A 507 9.99 11.22 4.07
CA ASP A 507 9.23 10.64 2.96
C ASP A 507 8.35 11.66 2.23
N CYS A 508 8.22 12.89 2.75
CA CYS A 508 7.34 13.92 2.21
C CYS A 508 7.54 14.16 0.70
N GLY A 509 8.80 14.25 0.25
CA GLY A 509 9.13 14.42 -1.17
C GLY A 509 8.67 13.24 -2.03
N ALA A 510 8.90 12.02 -1.57
CA ALA A 510 8.50 10.80 -2.26
C ALA A 510 6.99 10.59 -2.26
N LEU A 511 6.31 10.85 -1.13
CA LEU A 511 4.85 10.80 -0.98
C LEU A 511 4.15 11.77 -1.94
N LYS A 512 4.69 12.99 -2.08
CA LYS A 512 4.17 14.00 -3.01
C LYS A 512 4.42 13.65 -4.47
N ALA A 513 5.58 13.07 -4.78
CA ALA A 513 5.95 12.68 -6.15
C ALA A 513 5.18 11.45 -6.65
N ALA A 514 4.81 10.53 -5.75
CA ALA A 514 4.09 9.31 -6.09
C ALA A 514 2.74 9.58 -6.78
N ASP A 515 2.30 8.63 -7.60
CA ASP A 515 0.96 8.68 -8.17
C ASP A 515 -0.11 8.58 -7.08
N VAL A 516 0.21 7.83 -6.02
CA VAL A 516 -0.60 7.68 -4.80
C VAL A 516 0.33 7.66 -3.60
N GLY A 517 0.41 8.77 -2.86
CA GLY A 517 1.09 8.82 -1.56
C GLY A 517 0.12 8.52 -0.42
N ILE A 518 0.54 7.70 0.53
CA ILE A 518 -0.21 7.33 1.73
C ILE A 518 0.66 7.63 2.95
N SER A 519 0.22 8.57 3.78
CA SER A 519 0.84 8.84 5.09
C SER A 519 0.18 8.00 6.19
N LEU A 520 0.97 7.44 7.09
CA LEU A 520 0.52 6.71 8.29
C LEU A 520 0.52 7.55 9.58
N SER A 521 0.93 8.82 9.48
CA SER A 521 1.03 9.74 10.62
C SER A 521 0.18 10.98 10.40
N GLU A 522 -0.40 11.52 11.48
CA GLU A 522 -1.09 12.82 11.48
C GLU A 522 -0.12 14.02 11.47
N ALA A 523 1.19 13.78 11.63
CA ALA A 523 2.23 14.80 11.66
C ALA A 523 2.51 15.42 10.27
N GLU A 524 3.62 16.17 10.14
CA GLU A 524 4.01 16.96 8.94
C GLU A 524 3.93 16.19 7.61
N SER A 525 4.11 14.87 7.61
CA SER A 525 4.00 13.99 6.44
C SER A 525 2.59 13.90 5.85
N SER A 526 1.54 14.16 6.64
CA SER A 526 0.15 14.20 6.19
C SER A 526 -0.14 15.33 5.19
N VAL A 527 0.58 16.45 5.28
CA VAL A 527 0.38 17.62 4.40
C VAL A 527 0.79 17.33 2.96
N ALA A 528 1.76 16.43 2.77
CA ALA A 528 2.31 16.08 1.46
C ALA A 528 1.52 14.98 0.74
N ALA A 529 0.92 14.05 1.48
CA ALA A 529 0.28 12.86 0.93
C ALA A 529 -1.22 13.09 0.59
N PRO A 530 -1.72 12.60 -0.56
CA PRO A 530 -3.15 12.69 -0.88
C PRO A 530 -4.03 11.83 0.02
N PHE A 531 -3.47 10.78 0.64
CA PHE A 531 -4.16 9.92 1.61
C PHE A 531 -3.43 9.96 2.96
N THR A 532 -4.21 9.99 4.04
CA THR A 532 -3.71 9.92 5.42
C THR A 532 -4.52 8.87 6.18
N SER A 533 -3.84 7.84 6.69
CA SER A 533 -4.42 6.84 7.59
C SER A 533 -4.22 7.29 9.03
N LYS A 534 -5.27 7.22 9.86
CA LYS A 534 -5.12 7.39 11.32
C LYS A 534 -4.57 6.16 12.02
N VAL A 535 -4.69 5.00 11.38
CA VAL A 535 -4.16 3.75 11.92
C VAL A 535 -2.71 3.63 11.42
N PRO A 536 -1.71 3.54 12.32
CA PRO A 536 -0.31 3.51 11.95
C PRO A 536 0.13 2.11 11.48
N ASN A 537 -0.57 1.52 10.50
CA ASN A 537 -0.20 0.24 9.89
C ASN A 537 -0.49 0.25 8.38
N ILE A 538 0.04 -0.72 7.65
CA ILE A 538 -0.08 -0.75 6.18
C ILE A 538 -1.40 -1.34 5.65
N GLN A 539 -2.37 -1.68 6.50
CA GLN A 539 -3.67 -2.23 6.08
C GLN A 539 -4.49 -1.24 5.22
N CYS A 540 -4.20 0.06 5.33
CA CYS A 540 -4.80 1.08 4.50
C CYS A 540 -4.48 0.89 3.00
N VAL A 541 -3.30 0.35 2.66
CA VAL A 541 -2.84 0.18 1.27
C VAL A 541 -3.78 -0.72 0.44
N PRO A 542 -4.06 -1.98 0.82
CA PRO A 542 -4.99 -2.82 0.08
C PRO A 542 -6.43 -2.26 0.11
N THR A 543 -6.81 -1.52 1.14
CA THR A 543 -8.12 -0.85 1.22
C THR A 543 -8.26 0.25 0.18
N VAL A 544 -7.26 1.12 0.05
CA VAL A 544 -7.20 2.17 -0.98
C VAL A 544 -7.22 1.58 -2.38
N ILE A 545 -6.50 0.47 -2.61
CA ILE A 545 -6.49 -0.19 -3.93
C ILE A 545 -7.87 -0.81 -4.24
N ARG A 546 -8.51 -1.50 -3.29
CA ARG A 546 -9.86 -2.08 -3.46
C ARG A 546 -10.90 -1.01 -3.78
N GLU A 547 -10.93 0.06 -2.99
CA GLU A 547 -11.83 1.20 -3.22
C GLU A 547 -11.54 1.88 -4.56
N GLY A 548 -10.27 2.07 -4.90
CA GLY A 548 -9.87 2.63 -6.19
C GLY A 548 -10.30 1.77 -7.39
N ARG A 549 -10.22 0.44 -7.29
CA ARG A 549 -10.68 -0.49 -8.34
C ARG A 549 -12.19 -0.49 -8.47
N CYS A 550 -12.90 -0.49 -7.35
CA CYS A 550 -14.36 -0.38 -7.33
C CYS A 550 -14.82 0.94 -7.93
N ALA A 551 -14.29 2.07 -7.47
CA ALA A 551 -14.64 3.40 -7.98
C ALA A 551 -14.38 3.51 -9.48
N LEU A 552 -13.24 3.00 -9.95
CA LEU A 552 -12.92 3.00 -11.37
C LEU A 552 -13.91 2.14 -12.17
N ALA A 553 -14.20 0.91 -11.72
CA ALA A 553 -15.17 0.03 -12.37
C ALA A 553 -16.57 0.68 -12.43
N THR A 554 -17.03 1.26 -11.32
CA THR A 554 -18.30 1.99 -11.24
C THR A 554 -18.32 3.17 -12.21
N SER A 555 -17.26 3.98 -12.28
CA SER A 555 -17.17 5.10 -13.23
C SER A 555 -17.27 4.64 -14.69
N PHE A 556 -16.69 3.49 -15.03
CA PHE A 556 -16.81 2.92 -16.38
C PHE A 556 -18.22 2.41 -16.68
N SER A 557 -18.84 1.71 -15.74
CA SER A 557 -20.22 1.24 -15.87
C SER A 557 -21.20 2.41 -16.01
N MET A 558 -21.01 3.46 -15.19
CA MET A 558 -21.77 4.71 -15.27
C MET A 558 -21.61 5.41 -16.62
N PHE A 559 -20.37 5.48 -17.12
CA PHE A 559 -20.11 6.04 -18.44
C PHE A 559 -20.83 5.26 -19.55
N LYS A 560 -20.79 3.92 -19.54
CA LYS A 560 -21.50 3.09 -20.53
C LYS A 560 -23.00 3.33 -20.46
N PHE A 561 -23.55 3.34 -19.26
CA PHE A 561 -24.98 3.56 -19.03
C PHE A 561 -25.45 4.91 -19.58
N ILE A 562 -24.79 6.02 -19.20
CA ILE A 562 -25.19 7.36 -19.63
C ILE A 562 -25.00 7.57 -21.12
N SER A 563 -23.91 7.04 -21.68
CA SER A 563 -23.62 7.14 -23.12
C SER A 563 -24.64 6.36 -23.95
N LEU A 564 -25.02 5.17 -23.50
CA LEU A 564 -26.01 4.38 -24.22
C LEU A 564 -27.41 4.96 -24.06
N TYR A 565 -27.75 5.46 -22.87
CA TYR A 565 -28.99 6.18 -22.61
C TYR A 565 -29.22 7.31 -23.64
N SER A 566 -28.25 8.19 -23.84
CA SER A 566 -28.41 9.32 -24.77
C SER A 566 -28.58 8.85 -26.22
N LEU A 567 -27.92 7.75 -26.60
CA LEU A 567 -28.08 7.13 -27.92
C LEU A 567 -29.46 6.47 -28.11
N ILE A 568 -30.00 5.83 -27.06
CA ILE A 568 -31.35 5.25 -27.08
C ILE A 568 -32.39 6.38 -27.21
N GLN A 569 -32.24 7.46 -26.45
CA GLN A 569 -33.15 8.62 -26.51
C GLN A 569 -33.07 9.31 -27.88
N PHE A 570 -31.86 9.54 -28.40
CA PHE A 570 -31.61 10.05 -29.74
C PHE A 570 -32.30 9.19 -30.81
N LEU A 571 -32.14 7.86 -30.75
CA LEU A 571 -32.80 6.95 -31.70
C LEU A 571 -34.32 7.02 -31.59
N SER A 572 -34.86 7.04 -30.37
CA SER A 572 -36.30 7.11 -30.13
C SER A 572 -36.90 8.37 -30.75
N VAL A 573 -36.26 9.52 -30.54
CA VAL A 573 -36.69 10.81 -31.11
C VAL A 573 -36.51 10.83 -32.63
N MET A 574 -35.43 10.26 -33.19
CA MET A 574 -35.27 10.11 -34.64
C MET A 574 -36.40 9.29 -35.26
N LEU A 575 -36.81 8.19 -34.63
CA LEU A 575 -37.92 7.35 -35.10
C LEU A 575 -39.27 8.07 -35.00
N LEU A 576 -39.51 8.82 -33.92
CA LEU A 576 -40.73 9.63 -33.79
C LEU A 576 -40.80 10.75 -34.84
N TYR A 577 -39.69 11.45 -35.09
CA TYR A 577 -39.60 12.43 -36.17
C TYR A 577 -39.85 11.80 -37.53
N TYR A 578 -39.42 10.56 -37.76
CA TYR A 578 -39.77 9.84 -38.98
C TYR A 578 -41.29 9.58 -39.08
N VAL A 579 -41.98 9.27 -37.98
CA VAL A 579 -43.44 9.04 -37.93
C VAL A 579 -44.27 10.32 -37.75
N GLN A 580 -43.64 11.50 -37.71
CA GLN A 580 -44.29 12.81 -37.54
C GLN A 580 -44.91 13.03 -36.16
N THR A 581 -44.30 12.47 -35.11
CA THR A 581 -44.70 12.67 -33.71
C THR A 581 -43.48 13.05 -32.87
N ASN A 582 -43.68 13.36 -31.59
CA ASN A 582 -42.60 13.63 -30.65
C ASN A 582 -42.96 13.16 -29.22
N PHE A 583 -42.00 13.15 -28.31
CA PHE A 583 -42.25 12.99 -26.87
C PHE A 583 -42.76 14.29 -26.24
N SER A 584 -43.60 14.15 -25.23
CA SER A 584 -44.05 15.28 -24.39
C SER A 584 -42.97 15.69 -23.39
N ASP A 585 -43.04 16.92 -22.90
CA ASP A 585 -42.10 17.45 -21.90
C ASP A 585 -42.16 16.63 -20.59
N GLY A 586 -43.35 16.15 -20.21
CA GLY A 586 -43.52 15.27 -19.05
C GLY A 586 -42.83 13.91 -19.20
N MET A 587 -42.80 13.35 -20.40
CA MET A 587 -42.05 12.12 -20.69
C MET A 587 -40.54 12.33 -20.57
N PHE A 588 -40.01 13.43 -21.11
CA PHE A 588 -38.59 13.78 -20.95
C PHE A 588 -38.22 13.99 -19.48
N LEU A 589 -39.02 14.75 -18.74
CA LEU A 589 -38.78 15.01 -17.33
C LEU A 589 -38.78 13.70 -16.51
N TYR A 590 -39.72 12.80 -16.77
CA TYR A 590 -39.76 11.49 -16.12
C TYR A 590 -38.50 10.66 -16.39
N VAL A 591 -38.10 10.56 -17.66
CA VAL A 591 -36.92 9.78 -18.04
C VAL A 591 -35.66 10.37 -17.39
N ASP A 592 -35.39 11.65 -17.62
CA ASP A 592 -34.13 12.27 -17.20
C ASP A 592 -34.02 12.38 -15.67
N LEU A 593 -35.07 12.88 -15.00
CA LEU A 593 -35.04 13.17 -13.56
C LEU A 593 -35.34 11.94 -12.70
N PHE A 594 -36.34 11.14 -13.07
CA PHE A 594 -36.79 10.04 -12.20
C PHE A 594 -36.17 8.70 -12.56
N VAL A 595 -35.99 8.38 -13.85
CA VAL A 595 -35.37 7.11 -14.25
C VAL A 595 -33.85 7.23 -14.21
N ILE A 596 -33.26 8.09 -15.05
CA ILE A 596 -31.82 8.12 -15.28
C ILE A 596 -31.06 8.66 -14.07
N THR A 597 -31.48 9.80 -13.51
CA THR A 597 -30.77 10.41 -12.37
C THR A 597 -30.78 9.50 -11.14
N THR A 598 -31.92 8.89 -10.79
CA THR A 598 -32.01 8.01 -9.62
C THR A 598 -31.21 6.72 -9.82
N LEU A 599 -31.28 6.10 -11.01
CA LEU A 599 -30.50 4.91 -11.34
C LEU A 599 -29.00 5.23 -11.33
N ALA A 600 -28.59 6.35 -11.90
CA ALA A 600 -27.20 6.78 -11.91
C ALA A 600 -26.61 6.94 -10.50
N VAL A 601 -27.36 7.56 -9.60
CA VAL A 601 -26.97 7.75 -8.20
C VAL A 601 -26.90 6.41 -7.46
N THR A 602 -27.96 5.61 -7.54
CA THR A 602 -28.06 4.33 -6.81
C THR A 602 -27.08 3.27 -7.34
N MET A 603 -26.84 3.23 -8.65
CA MET A 603 -25.81 2.38 -9.28
C MET A 603 -24.40 2.77 -8.81
N SER A 604 -24.15 4.05 -8.54
CA SER A 604 -22.85 4.53 -8.06
C SER A 604 -22.49 4.09 -6.64
N TYR A 605 -23.47 3.63 -5.85
CA TYR A 605 -23.27 3.12 -4.48
C TYR A 605 -22.66 1.71 -4.41
N ALA A 606 -22.27 1.11 -5.53
CA ALA A 606 -21.62 -0.21 -5.55
C ALA A 606 -20.44 -0.29 -4.55
N GLU A 607 -20.36 -1.43 -3.86
CA GLU A 607 -19.36 -1.71 -2.83
C GLU A 607 -18.18 -2.52 -3.38
N PRO A 608 -16.95 -2.34 -2.85
CA PRO A 608 -15.79 -3.11 -3.26
C PRO A 608 -15.89 -4.58 -2.82
N CYS A 609 -15.31 -5.46 -3.62
CA CYS A 609 -15.08 -6.86 -3.21
C CYS A 609 -14.09 -6.93 -2.04
N THR A 610 -14.23 -7.94 -1.18
CA THR A 610 -13.35 -8.16 -0.02
C THR A 610 -11.95 -8.58 -0.45
N GLU A 611 -11.85 -9.42 -1.48
CA GLU A 611 -10.59 -9.96 -1.98
C GLU A 611 -9.96 -9.07 -3.07
N LEU A 612 -8.63 -8.97 -3.04
CA LEU A 612 -7.86 -8.20 -3.99
C LEU A 612 -7.36 -9.11 -5.14
N VAL A 613 -8.02 -9.05 -6.29
CA VAL A 613 -7.71 -9.90 -7.46
C VAL A 613 -6.51 -9.36 -8.27
N ALA A 614 -5.75 -10.17 -9.00
CA ALA A 614 -4.64 -9.67 -9.84
C ALA A 614 -5.09 -8.80 -11.04
N GLY A 615 -6.32 -9.01 -11.51
CA GLY A 615 -6.94 -8.23 -12.58
C GLY A 615 -7.08 -6.75 -12.22
N ARG A 616 -7.09 -5.88 -13.22
CA ARG A 616 -7.33 -4.44 -13.04
C ARG A 616 -8.49 -3.99 -13.93
N PRO A 617 -9.30 -3.02 -13.48
CA PRO A 617 -10.36 -2.46 -14.32
C PRO A 617 -9.78 -1.83 -15.58
N GLN A 618 -10.63 -1.65 -16.59
CA GLN A 618 -10.21 -1.05 -17.84
C GLN A 618 -9.61 0.34 -17.63
N SER A 619 -8.66 0.74 -18.47
CA SER A 619 -7.87 1.96 -18.25
C SER A 619 -8.21 3.13 -19.16
N SER A 620 -8.97 2.90 -20.25
CA SER A 620 -9.34 3.88 -21.27
C SER A 620 -10.81 3.71 -21.66
N LEU A 621 -11.52 4.83 -21.82
CA LEU A 621 -12.95 4.86 -22.18
C LEU A 621 -13.17 4.45 -23.63
N VAL A 622 -12.31 4.92 -24.53
CA VAL A 622 -12.29 4.62 -25.97
C VAL A 622 -11.58 3.28 -26.23
N SER A 623 -11.66 2.34 -25.28
CA SER A 623 -11.12 0.99 -25.49
C SER A 623 -11.99 0.26 -26.51
N GLN A 624 -11.37 -0.62 -27.30
CA GLN A 624 -12.08 -1.44 -28.28
C GLN A 624 -13.22 -2.24 -27.63
N SER A 625 -12.98 -2.85 -26.47
CA SER A 625 -13.99 -3.62 -25.75
C SER A 625 -15.20 -2.77 -25.38
N ASN A 626 -14.99 -1.51 -24.96
CA ASN A 626 -16.09 -0.61 -24.61
C ASN A 626 -16.86 -0.12 -25.85
N ILE A 627 -16.17 0.23 -26.93
CA ILE A 627 -16.85 0.67 -28.16
C ILE A 627 -17.66 -0.47 -28.76
N THR A 628 -17.09 -1.68 -28.85
CA THR A 628 -17.83 -2.85 -29.35
C THR A 628 -19.01 -3.21 -28.44
N SER A 629 -18.88 -3.07 -27.11
CA SER A 629 -19.99 -3.19 -26.16
C SER A 629 -21.12 -2.22 -26.50
N LEU A 630 -20.83 -0.92 -26.59
CA LEU A 630 -21.82 0.11 -26.86
C LEU A 630 -22.50 -0.07 -28.22
N LEU A 631 -21.74 -0.41 -29.27
CA LEU A 631 -22.28 -0.61 -30.61
C LEU A 631 -23.21 -1.83 -30.70
N LEU A 632 -22.82 -2.97 -30.11
CA LEU A 632 -23.66 -4.17 -30.11
C LEU A 632 -24.95 -3.95 -29.33
N GLN A 633 -24.87 -3.30 -28.16
CA GLN A 633 -26.06 -2.98 -27.38
C GLN A 633 -26.97 -1.99 -28.13
N LEU A 634 -26.40 -0.99 -28.82
CA LEU A 634 -27.17 -0.06 -29.65
C LEU A 634 -27.92 -0.77 -30.77
N ILE A 635 -27.32 -1.77 -31.42
CA ILE A 635 -27.98 -2.57 -32.46
C ILE A 635 -29.18 -3.32 -31.88
N ILE A 636 -29.02 -3.99 -30.73
CA ILE A 636 -30.11 -4.73 -30.07
C ILE A 636 -31.28 -3.79 -29.74
N VAL A 637 -30.98 -2.64 -29.14
CA VAL A 637 -31.98 -1.63 -28.82
C VAL A 637 -32.69 -1.15 -30.09
N THR A 638 -31.94 -0.90 -31.17
CA THR A 638 -32.50 -0.44 -32.45
C THR A 638 -33.46 -1.46 -33.05
N VAL A 639 -33.08 -2.74 -33.05
CA VAL A 639 -33.94 -3.83 -33.52
C VAL A 639 -35.22 -3.91 -32.68
N GLY A 640 -35.12 -3.77 -31.36
CA GLY A 640 -36.28 -3.74 -30.47
C GLY A 640 -37.25 -2.59 -30.75
N GLN A 641 -36.73 -1.36 -30.90
CA GLN A 641 -37.55 -0.17 -31.15
C GLN A 641 -38.20 -0.20 -32.54
N VAL A 642 -37.42 -0.46 -33.60
CA VAL A 642 -37.93 -0.53 -34.98
C VAL A 642 -38.87 -1.71 -35.15
N GLY A 643 -38.55 -2.87 -34.57
CA GLY A 643 -39.38 -4.06 -34.62
C GLY A 643 -40.75 -3.83 -33.97
N MET A 644 -40.77 -3.22 -32.79
CA MET A 644 -42.03 -2.91 -32.09
C MET A 644 -42.86 -1.85 -32.83
N LEU A 645 -42.21 -0.83 -33.39
CA LEU A 645 -42.88 0.19 -34.19
C LEU A 645 -43.50 -0.41 -35.47
N LYS A 646 -42.79 -1.31 -36.15
CA LYS A 646 -43.33 -2.02 -37.33
C LYS A 646 -44.48 -2.95 -36.95
N TYR A 647 -44.40 -3.61 -35.80
CA TYR A 647 -45.47 -4.45 -35.28
C TYR A 647 -46.72 -3.63 -34.90
N LEU A 648 -46.55 -2.42 -34.36
CA LEU A 648 -47.65 -1.47 -34.16
C LEU A 648 -48.31 -1.10 -35.50
N GLN A 649 -47.49 -0.75 -36.50
CA GLN A 649 -47.97 -0.36 -37.83
C GLN A 649 -48.69 -1.48 -38.59
N SER A 650 -48.46 -2.75 -38.22
CA SER A 650 -49.18 -3.89 -38.80
C SER A 650 -50.50 -4.21 -38.11
N GLN A 651 -50.83 -3.56 -36.99
CA GLN A 651 -52.09 -3.77 -36.30
C GLN A 651 -53.26 -3.17 -37.09
N SER A 652 -54.38 -3.90 -37.17
CA SER A 652 -55.58 -3.47 -37.90
C SER A 652 -56.22 -2.19 -37.37
N TRP A 653 -56.01 -1.89 -36.08
CA TRP A 653 -56.54 -0.71 -35.40
C TRP A 653 -55.59 0.50 -35.43
N TYR A 654 -54.39 0.35 -36.00
CA TYR A 654 -53.41 1.43 -36.03
C TYR A 654 -53.81 2.49 -37.05
N THR A 655 -53.86 3.74 -36.59
CA THR A 655 -54.09 4.93 -37.41
C THR A 655 -52.81 5.73 -37.48
N ARG A 656 -52.35 6.05 -38.70
CA ARG A 656 -51.20 6.93 -38.87
C ARG A 656 -51.52 8.32 -38.32
N PRO A 657 -50.55 9.00 -37.69
CA PRO A 657 -50.70 10.39 -37.30
C PRO A 657 -51.06 11.27 -38.50
N ASN A 658 -52.12 12.07 -38.36
CA ASN A 658 -52.45 13.11 -39.32
C ASN A 658 -51.80 14.40 -38.86
N HIS A 659 -51.16 15.12 -39.79
CA HIS A 659 -50.44 16.35 -39.49
C HIS A 659 -51.41 17.54 -39.52
N ASP A 660 -52.42 17.54 -38.64
CA ASP A 660 -53.26 18.71 -38.45
C ASP A 660 -52.54 19.71 -37.53
N PRO A 661 -52.42 21.00 -37.90
CA PRO A 661 -51.74 22.00 -37.10
C PRO A 661 -52.48 22.38 -35.79
N GLU A 662 -53.69 21.84 -35.57
CA GLU A 662 -54.53 22.12 -34.39
C GLU A 662 -54.58 20.95 -33.38
N GLU A 663 -54.06 19.76 -33.70
CA GLU A 663 -54.07 18.60 -32.79
C GLU A 663 -52.71 18.39 -32.07
N ASP A 664 -52.77 17.94 -30.81
CA ASP A 664 -51.59 17.63 -30.00
C ASP A 664 -50.77 16.49 -30.65
N VAL A 665 -49.58 16.83 -31.18
CA VAL A 665 -48.62 15.96 -31.90
C VAL A 665 -48.13 14.73 -31.09
N TYR A 666 -48.51 14.64 -29.82
CA TYR A 666 -47.99 13.69 -28.84
C TYR A 666 -48.94 12.52 -28.54
N ASN A 667 -50.25 12.67 -28.81
CA ASN A 667 -51.31 11.74 -28.41
C ASN A 667 -51.47 10.53 -29.37
N TYR A 668 -50.36 9.85 -29.69
CA TYR A 668 -50.33 8.72 -30.62
C TYR A 668 -49.75 7.44 -30.02
N TRP A 669 -50.18 6.29 -30.55
CA TRP A 669 -49.69 4.98 -30.11
C TRP A 669 -48.20 4.79 -30.42
N ASP A 670 -47.66 5.48 -31.43
CA ASP A 670 -46.23 5.50 -31.74
C ASP A 670 -45.41 6.08 -30.57
N THR A 671 -45.83 7.23 -30.06
CA THR A 671 -45.23 7.90 -28.91
C THR A 671 -45.26 7.01 -27.66
N ALA A 672 -46.44 6.46 -27.33
CA ALA A 672 -46.59 5.58 -26.18
C ALA A 672 -45.74 4.31 -26.30
N THR A 673 -45.72 3.68 -27.49
CA THR A 673 -44.97 2.44 -27.72
C THR A 673 -43.48 2.67 -27.58
N LEU A 674 -42.93 3.71 -28.22
CA LEU A 674 -41.51 4.02 -28.13
C LEU A 674 -41.11 4.50 -26.72
N PHE A 675 -41.99 5.22 -26.01
CA PHE A 675 -41.77 5.63 -24.63
C PHE A 675 -41.64 4.43 -23.68
N PHE A 676 -42.56 3.47 -23.74
CA PHE A 676 -42.48 2.30 -22.85
C PHE A 676 -41.32 1.39 -23.20
N VAL A 677 -41.08 1.13 -24.49
CA VAL A 677 -39.94 0.31 -24.94
C VAL A 677 -38.62 0.96 -24.50
N SER A 678 -38.46 2.28 -24.66
CA SER A 678 -37.25 2.98 -24.23
C SER A 678 -37.10 2.97 -22.70
N CYS A 679 -38.17 3.16 -21.94
CA CYS A 679 -38.15 3.05 -20.48
C CYS A 679 -37.64 1.68 -20.00
N TYR A 680 -38.17 0.58 -20.55
CA TYR A 680 -37.67 -0.75 -20.22
C TYR A 680 -36.22 -0.95 -20.66
N GLN A 681 -35.84 -0.44 -21.84
CA GLN A 681 -34.45 -0.50 -22.30
C GLN A 681 -33.49 0.23 -21.35
N TYR A 682 -33.88 1.38 -20.78
CA TYR A 682 -33.07 2.07 -19.76
C TYR A 682 -32.85 1.21 -18.51
N LEU A 683 -33.91 0.56 -18.01
CA LEU A 683 -33.81 -0.35 -16.85
C LEU A 683 -32.90 -1.55 -17.16
N ILE A 684 -33.06 -2.14 -18.35
CA ILE A 684 -32.25 -3.28 -18.81
C ILE A 684 -30.77 -2.88 -18.87
N MET A 685 -30.44 -1.72 -19.46
CA MET A 685 -29.06 -1.27 -19.58
C MET A 685 -28.42 -0.97 -18.23
N ALA A 686 -29.19 -0.46 -17.26
CA ALA A 686 -28.72 -0.28 -15.89
C ALA A 686 -28.30 -1.62 -15.25
N VAL A 687 -29.07 -2.70 -15.46
CA VAL A 687 -28.73 -4.05 -14.97
C VAL A 687 -27.52 -4.61 -15.71
N VAL A 688 -27.52 -4.57 -17.03
CA VAL A 688 -26.49 -5.20 -17.87
C VAL A 688 -25.11 -4.58 -17.63
N PHE A 689 -25.03 -3.27 -17.40
CA PHE A 689 -23.77 -2.60 -17.12
C PHE A 689 -23.38 -2.55 -15.64
N SER A 690 -24.29 -2.89 -14.72
CA SER A 690 -23.97 -3.09 -13.31
C SER A 690 -23.24 -4.43 -13.13
N THR A 691 -21.95 -4.41 -13.40
CA THR A 691 -21.07 -5.57 -13.25
C THR A 691 -20.90 -5.97 -11.78
N GLY A 692 -20.81 -7.28 -11.52
CA GLY A 692 -20.51 -7.83 -10.21
C GLY A 692 -19.01 -8.10 -9.98
N PRO A 693 -18.66 -9.22 -9.32
CA PRO A 693 -17.27 -9.64 -9.15
C PRO A 693 -16.50 -9.65 -10.48
N PRO A 694 -15.19 -9.29 -10.51
CA PRO A 694 -14.22 -9.41 -9.42
C PRO A 694 -13.91 -8.13 -8.61
N PHE A 695 -14.39 -6.95 -9.02
CA PHE A 695 -14.02 -5.67 -8.37
C PHE A 695 -15.10 -5.11 -7.44
N GLN A 696 -16.35 -5.42 -7.75
CA GLN A 696 -17.53 -4.98 -7.02
C GLN A 696 -18.22 -6.20 -6.41
N LYS A 697 -18.98 -5.97 -5.34
CA LYS A 697 -19.94 -6.95 -4.85
C LYS A 697 -21.04 -7.20 -5.90
N PRO A 698 -21.73 -8.36 -5.84
CA PRO A 698 -22.83 -8.63 -6.75
C PRO A 698 -23.99 -7.64 -6.58
N LEU A 699 -24.80 -7.50 -7.63
CA LEU A 699 -25.88 -6.51 -7.75
C LEU A 699 -26.87 -6.54 -6.57
N TRP A 700 -27.21 -7.74 -6.08
CA TRP A 700 -28.14 -7.91 -4.95
C TRP A 700 -27.61 -7.38 -3.62
N SER A 701 -26.31 -7.12 -3.49
CA SER A 701 -25.74 -6.49 -2.29
C SER A 701 -26.08 -5.00 -2.21
N ASN A 702 -26.43 -4.36 -3.32
CA ASN A 702 -26.81 -2.95 -3.36
C ASN A 702 -28.33 -2.81 -3.24
N PHE A 703 -28.83 -2.81 -2.00
CA PHE A 703 -30.25 -2.73 -1.70
C PHE A 703 -30.93 -1.47 -2.26
N TRP A 704 -30.23 -0.33 -2.28
CA TRP A 704 -30.75 0.93 -2.82
C TRP A 704 -30.98 0.86 -4.33
N PHE A 705 -30.03 0.28 -5.06
CA PHE A 705 -30.16 0.09 -6.50
C PHE A 705 -31.24 -0.92 -6.86
N LEU A 706 -31.28 -2.06 -6.17
CA LEU A 706 -32.30 -3.09 -6.40
C LEU A 706 -33.71 -2.57 -6.08
N GLY A 707 -33.87 -1.87 -4.95
CA GLY A 707 -35.14 -1.25 -4.58
C GLY A 707 -35.61 -0.22 -5.60
N ASN A 708 -34.71 0.67 -6.04
CA ASN A 708 -35.03 1.65 -7.08
C ASN A 708 -35.46 0.98 -8.39
N LEU A 709 -34.74 -0.07 -8.81
CA LEU A 709 -35.05 -0.80 -10.02
C LEU A 709 -36.44 -1.47 -9.98
N VAL A 710 -36.78 -2.10 -8.86
CA VAL A 710 -38.09 -2.72 -8.65
C VAL A 710 -39.19 -1.65 -8.69
N VAL A 711 -39.00 -0.52 -7.98
CA VAL A 711 -39.98 0.58 -7.97
C VAL A 711 -40.21 1.13 -9.38
N LEU A 712 -39.14 1.42 -10.13
CA LEU A 712 -39.25 1.95 -11.49
C LEU A 712 -39.86 0.93 -12.46
N PHE A 713 -39.51 -0.34 -12.34
CA PHE A 713 -40.10 -1.41 -13.16
C PHE A 713 -41.59 -1.58 -12.88
N CYS A 714 -41.98 -1.65 -11.60
CA CYS A 714 -43.38 -1.75 -11.19
C CYS A 714 -44.18 -0.51 -11.62
N PHE A 715 -43.62 0.70 -11.45
CA PHE A 715 -44.30 1.93 -11.85
C PHE A 715 -44.45 2.04 -13.37
N THR A 716 -43.41 1.73 -14.15
CA THR A 716 -43.48 1.72 -15.63
C THR A 716 -44.50 0.70 -16.13
N THR A 717 -44.53 -0.49 -15.51
CA THR A 717 -45.51 -1.54 -15.83
C THR A 717 -46.92 -1.14 -15.41
N PHE A 718 -47.07 -0.48 -14.26
CA PHE A 718 -48.34 0.10 -13.85
C PHE A 718 -48.83 1.11 -14.89
N LEU A 719 -48.00 2.06 -15.34
CA LEU A 719 -48.36 3.03 -16.38
C LEU A 719 -48.77 2.37 -17.70
N LEU A 720 -48.11 1.26 -18.10
CA LEU A 720 -48.46 0.51 -19.30
C LEU A 720 -49.87 -0.10 -19.24
N PHE A 721 -50.26 -0.65 -18.08
CA PHE A 721 -51.57 -1.31 -17.94
C PHE A 721 -52.69 -0.36 -17.50
N GLN A 722 -52.41 0.53 -16.56
CA GLN A 722 -53.39 1.41 -15.93
C GLN A 722 -52.72 2.69 -15.40
N ALA A 723 -53.04 3.83 -15.99
CA ALA A 723 -52.64 5.14 -15.47
C ALA A 723 -53.85 5.96 -14.99
N PHE A 724 -53.73 6.58 -13.82
CA PHE A 724 -54.74 7.50 -13.29
C PHE A 724 -54.90 8.74 -14.20
N PRO A 725 -56.07 9.39 -14.23
CA PRO A 725 -56.33 10.54 -15.11
C PRO A 725 -55.30 11.68 -14.96
N SER A 726 -54.89 12.01 -13.74
CA SER A 726 -53.88 13.06 -13.48
C SER A 726 -52.50 12.70 -14.02
N VAL A 727 -52.13 11.42 -13.95
CA VAL A 727 -50.85 10.93 -14.48
C VAL A 727 -50.89 10.89 -16.00
N LYS A 728 -52.01 10.48 -16.60
CA LYS A 728 -52.20 10.54 -18.05
C LYS A 728 -52.06 11.95 -18.61
N GLY A 729 -52.59 12.96 -17.88
CA GLY A 729 -52.46 14.37 -18.25
C GLY A 729 -51.06 14.94 -18.05
N PHE A 730 -50.27 14.43 -17.10
CA PHE A 730 -48.87 14.84 -16.96
C PHE A 730 -48.00 14.37 -18.14
N PHE A 731 -48.26 13.16 -18.64
CA PHE A 731 -47.47 12.56 -19.72
C PHE A 731 -48.02 12.85 -21.13
N ASP A 732 -49.20 13.47 -21.27
CA ASP A 732 -49.93 13.59 -22.53
C ASP A 732 -50.00 12.25 -23.29
N MET A 733 -50.39 11.19 -22.56
CA MET A 733 -50.51 9.85 -23.12
C MET A 733 -51.86 9.64 -23.81
N VAL A 734 -51.85 8.80 -24.85
CA VAL A 734 -53.07 8.28 -25.50
C VAL A 734 -54.06 7.78 -24.45
N ARG A 735 -55.34 8.11 -24.61
CA ARG A 735 -56.39 7.63 -23.72
C ARG A 735 -56.82 6.22 -24.15
N TRP A 736 -56.48 5.20 -23.35
CA TRP A 736 -57.01 3.83 -23.51
C TRP A 736 -57.68 3.32 -22.23
N ARG A 737 -58.66 2.42 -22.39
CA ARG A 737 -59.30 1.66 -21.29
C ARG A 737 -58.48 0.42 -20.93
N SER A 738 -58.66 -0.09 -19.71
CA SER A 738 -57.85 -1.21 -19.17
C SER A 738 -57.99 -2.51 -19.98
N GLU A 739 -59.14 -2.76 -20.59
CA GLU A 739 -59.43 -3.98 -21.35
C GLU A 739 -59.00 -3.90 -22.82
N GLU A 740 -58.77 -2.69 -23.34
CA GLU A 740 -58.45 -2.48 -24.75
C GLU A 740 -56.99 -2.85 -25.04
N LYS A 741 -56.76 -3.60 -26.12
CA LYS A 741 -55.42 -3.86 -26.68
C LYS A 741 -54.43 -4.47 -25.66
N ILE A 742 -54.91 -5.30 -24.73
CA ILE A 742 -54.06 -5.99 -23.73
C ILE A 742 -52.99 -6.85 -24.40
N HIS A 743 -53.35 -7.59 -25.45
CA HIS A 743 -52.40 -8.46 -26.18
C HIS A 743 -51.19 -7.68 -26.69
N PHE A 744 -51.41 -6.51 -27.28
CA PHE A 744 -50.34 -5.64 -27.77
C PHE A 744 -49.40 -5.19 -26.65
N ARG A 745 -49.96 -4.80 -25.50
CA ARG A 745 -49.19 -4.38 -24.32
C ARG A 745 -48.38 -5.52 -23.70
N MET A 746 -48.94 -6.73 -23.67
CA MET A 746 -48.20 -7.93 -23.26
C MET A 746 -47.06 -8.26 -24.22
N THR A 747 -47.25 -8.03 -25.53
CA THR A 747 -46.17 -8.17 -26.52
C THR A 747 -45.01 -7.22 -26.27
N ILE A 748 -45.27 -5.97 -25.84
CA ILE A 748 -44.21 -5.02 -25.44
C ILE A 748 -43.33 -5.63 -24.33
N LEU A 749 -43.95 -6.13 -23.26
CA LEU A 749 -43.23 -6.77 -22.16
C LEU A 749 -42.43 -7.99 -22.62
N MET A 750 -43.02 -8.83 -23.47
CA MET A 750 -42.34 -10.01 -24.01
C MET A 750 -41.10 -9.62 -24.83
N VAL A 751 -41.21 -8.65 -25.73
CA VAL A 751 -40.09 -8.15 -26.55
C VAL A 751 -38.99 -7.54 -25.67
N CYS A 752 -39.35 -6.75 -24.66
CA CYS A 752 -38.39 -6.21 -23.70
C CYS A 752 -37.70 -7.32 -22.88
N GLY A 753 -38.44 -8.34 -22.44
CA GLY A 753 -37.87 -9.51 -21.76
C GLY A 753 -36.87 -10.28 -22.62
N LEU A 754 -37.19 -10.48 -23.90
CA LEU A 754 -36.26 -11.08 -24.87
C LEU A 754 -35.03 -10.21 -25.10
N SER A 755 -35.22 -8.89 -25.24
CA SER A 755 -34.11 -7.94 -25.38
C SER A 755 -33.17 -7.97 -24.17
N TRP A 756 -33.70 -8.10 -22.95
CA TRP A 756 -32.89 -8.27 -21.75
C TRP A 756 -32.00 -9.52 -21.82
N ILE A 757 -32.59 -10.67 -22.17
CA ILE A 757 -31.84 -11.94 -22.30
C ILE A 757 -30.72 -11.80 -23.33
N PHE A 758 -31.03 -11.26 -24.52
CA PHE A 758 -30.02 -11.06 -25.56
C PHE A 758 -28.93 -10.07 -25.15
N SER A 759 -29.30 -8.93 -24.57
CA SER A 759 -28.34 -7.93 -24.09
C SER A 759 -27.40 -8.48 -23.02
N HIS A 760 -27.93 -9.29 -22.11
CA HIS A 760 -27.12 -9.94 -21.07
C HIS A 760 -26.15 -10.97 -21.64
N VAL A 761 -26.62 -11.83 -22.55
CA VAL A 761 -25.78 -12.83 -23.24
C VAL A 761 -24.65 -12.16 -24.03
N VAL A 762 -24.95 -11.07 -24.72
CA VAL A 762 -23.94 -10.32 -25.49
C VAL A 762 -22.87 -9.72 -24.58
N GLU A 763 -23.27 -9.07 -23.48
CA GLU A 763 -22.29 -8.42 -22.60
C GLU A 763 -21.41 -9.45 -21.87
N GLU A 764 -22.00 -10.53 -21.37
CA GLU A 764 -21.28 -11.51 -20.56
C GLU A 764 -20.43 -12.46 -21.42
N TYR A 765 -20.99 -13.01 -22.49
CA TYR A 765 -20.33 -14.06 -23.28
C TYR A 765 -19.61 -13.51 -24.51
N VAL A 766 -20.23 -12.62 -25.30
CA VAL A 766 -19.67 -12.21 -26.59
C VAL A 766 -18.47 -11.27 -26.41
N ILE A 767 -18.59 -10.29 -25.54
CA ILE A 767 -17.54 -9.27 -25.33
C ILE A 767 -16.33 -9.85 -24.61
N ASN A 768 -16.57 -10.75 -23.63
CA ASN A 768 -15.49 -11.39 -22.89
C ASN A 768 -14.87 -12.56 -23.65
N SER A 769 -15.51 -13.05 -24.72
CA SER A 769 -15.07 -14.21 -25.48
C SER A 769 -13.63 -14.10 -25.98
N ALA A 770 -12.93 -15.24 -25.93
CA ALA A 770 -11.62 -15.38 -26.55
C ALA A 770 -11.69 -15.24 -28.07
N MET A 771 -12.84 -15.56 -28.70
CA MET A 771 -13.06 -15.44 -30.14
C MET A 771 -13.00 -13.99 -30.62
N LEU A 772 -13.69 -13.06 -29.95
CA LEU A 772 -13.63 -11.63 -30.32
C LEU A 772 -12.20 -11.08 -30.21
N LYS A 773 -11.48 -11.48 -29.15
CA LYS A 773 -10.07 -11.16 -28.93
C LYS A 773 -9.13 -11.80 -29.96
N ARG A 774 -9.50 -12.92 -30.58
CA ARG A 774 -8.72 -13.60 -31.65
C ARG A 774 -9.01 -12.98 -33.02
N ALA A 775 -10.28 -12.78 -33.36
CA ALA A 775 -10.72 -12.12 -34.60
C ALA A 775 -10.09 -10.74 -34.74
N TYR A 776 -10.05 -9.96 -33.66
CA TYR A 776 -9.37 -8.68 -33.67
C TYR A 776 -7.84 -8.79 -33.82
N ARG A 777 -7.21 -9.76 -33.15
CA ARG A 777 -5.76 -9.99 -33.29
C ARG A 777 -5.35 -10.38 -34.71
N ALA A 778 -6.27 -10.94 -35.49
CA ALA A 778 -6.06 -11.20 -36.92
C ALA A 778 -6.17 -9.93 -37.77
N LEU A 779 -7.00 -8.96 -37.36
CA LEU A 779 -7.23 -7.70 -38.07
C LEU A 779 -6.21 -6.60 -37.72
N VAL A 780 -5.69 -6.59 -36.50
CA VAL A 780 -4.72 -5.59 -36.02
C VAL A 780 -3.57 -6.30 -35.30
N PRO A 781 -2.34 -6.31 -35.86
CA PRO A 781 -1.19 -6.91 -35.20
C PRO A 781 -0.91 -6.23 -33.85
N LYS A 782 -0.49 -7.02 -32.86
CA LYS A 782 -0.30 -6.55 -31.48
C LYS A 782 0.84 -5.52 -31.47
N PRO A 783 0.58 -4.24 -31.13
CA PRO A 783 1.66 -3.26 -31.05
C PRO A 783 2.63 -3.67 -29.94
N ALA A 784 3.91 -3.29 -30.12
CA ALA A 784 4.96 -3.45 -29.12
C ALA A 784 4.49 -2.96 -27.74
N PRO A 785 4.95 -3.57 -26.62
CA PRO A 785 4.51 -3.18 -25.29
C PRO A 785 4.77 -1.68 -25.06
N LYS A 786 3.69 -0.91 -24.87
CA LYS A 786 3.76 0.55 -24.70
C LYS A 786 4.54 1.03 -23.47
N ASN A 787 4.80 0.14 -22.51
CA ASN A 787 5.46 0.49 -21.24
C ASN A 787 6.91 0.03 -21.26
N ARG A 788 7.85 0.94 -21.00
CA ARG A 788 9.30 0.69 -21.03
C ARG A 788 9.71 -0.44 -20.10
N TYR A 789 9.18 -0.50 -18.88
CA TYR A 789 9.55 -1.56 -17.93
C TYR A 789 9.27 -2.99 -18.45
N LYS A 790 8.26 -3.18 -19.32
CA LYS A 790 7.98 -4.49 -19.94
C LYS A 790 9.00 -4.85 -21.02
N VAL A 791 9.53 -3.83 -21.70
CA VAL A 791 10.61 -4.02 -22.68
C VAL A 791 11.86 -4.46 -21.94
N VAL A 792 12.21 -3.74 -20.86
CA VAL A 792 13.36 -4.08 -20.00
C VAL A 792 13.21 -5.47 -19.36
N GLU A 793 12.00 -5.85 -18.93
CA GLU A 793 11.74 -7.19 -18.41
C GLU A 793 11.97 -8.29 -19.47
N LEU A 794 11.58 -8.04 -20.72
CA LEU A 794 11.86 -8.95 -21.83
C LEU A 794 13.36 -8.99 -22.17
N GLU A 795 14.06 -7.85 -22.14
CA GLU A 795 15.52 -7.78 -22.34
C GLU A 795 16.26 -8.60 -21.28
N ILE A 796 15.84 -8.53 -20.01
CA ILE A 796 16.42 -9.33 -18.90
C ILE A 796 16.19 -10.83 -19.12
N ILE A 797 15.02 -11.22 -19.63
CA ILE A 797 14.70 -12.64 -19.88
C ILE A 797 15.45 -13.17 -21.13
N GLN A 798 15.63 -12.33 -22.15
CA GLN A 798 16.27 -12.70 -23.42
C GLN A 798 17.79 -12.75 -23.32
N ASP A 799 18.39 -11.88 -22.50
CA ASP A 799 19.82 -11.85 -22.24
C ASP A 799 20.07 -12.14 -20.75
N PRO A 800 20.06 -13.41 -20.30
CA PRO A 800 20.41 -13.78 -18.93
C PRO A 800 21.91 -13.55 -18.62
N SER A 801 22.75 -13.38 -19.65
CA SER A 801 24.19 -13.10 -19.50
C SER A 801 24.55 -11.65 -19.20
N TRP A 802 23.57 -10.75 -19.11
CA TRP A 802 23.82 -9.33 -18.79
C TRP A 802 24.45 -9.11 -17.39
N LEU A 803 24.37 -10.11 -16.51
CA LEU A 803 25.02 -10.17 -15.20
C LEU A 803 26.27 -11.06 -15.17
N ALA A 804 26.67 -11.65 -16.30
CA ALA A 804 27.78 -12.59 -16.33
C ALA A 804 29.06 -11.96 -15.77
N PRO A 805 29.86 -12.72 -15.00
CA PRO A 805 31.03 -12.24 -14.27
C PRO A 805 32.19 -11.98 -15.22
N LYS A 806 32.07 -10.96 -16.05
CA LYS A 806 33.15 -10.40 -16.86
C LYS A 806 32.90 -8.93 -17.01
N THR A 807 33.17 -8.16 -15.97
CA THR A 807 33.81 -6.83 -16.04
C THR A 807 33.56 -6.11 -14.72
N THR A 808 34.63 -5.72 -14.05
CA THR A 808 34.69 -4.33 -13.57
C THR A 808 34.29 -3.47 -14.78
N MET A 809 33.02 -3.06 -14.88
CA MET A 809 32.59 -2.25 -16.03
C MET A 809 33.22 -0.88 -15.87
N LEU A 810 34.36 -0.69 -16.52
CA LEU A 810 35.07 0.58 -16.57
C LEU A 810 34.45 1.38 -17.73
N LYS A 811 33.72 2.46 -17.44
CA LYS A 811 33.32 3.45 -18.45
C LYS A 811 34.18 4.71 -18.27
N HIS A 812 34.75 5.21 -19.37
CA HIS A 812 35.57 6.42 -19.38
C HIS A 812 34.68 7.66 -19.38
N PHE A 813 35.21 8.78 -18.85
CA PHE A 813 34.48 10.06 -18.80
C PHE A 813 34.19 10.66 -20.20
N ASP A 814 34.91 10.19 -21.23
CA ASP A 814 34.86 10.73 -22.60
C ASP A 814 33.82 10.06 -23.50
N ASP A 815 33.15 9.00 -23.03
CA ASP A 815 32.22 8.20 -23.86
C ASP A 815 30.78 8.74 -23.93
N PHE A 816 30.51 9.95 -23.41
CA PHE A 816 29.18 10.57 -23.49
C PHE A 816 29.22 11.95 -24.18
N PRO A 817 28.19 12.27 -25.00
CA PRO A 817 28.10 13.57 -25.64
C PRO A 817 27.98 14.66 -24.58
N LYS A 818 28.86 15.66 -24.68
CA LYS A 818 28.81 16.87 -23.86
C LYS A 818 27.41 17.50 -24.00
N SER A 819 26.76 17.70 -22.86
CA SER A 819 25.43 18.30 -22.70
C SER A 819 25.28 19.62 -23.42
#